data_AF-A0A3M1EMX8-F1
#
_entry.id   AF-A0A3M1EMX8-F1
#
_cell.length_a   1.000
_cell.length_b   1.000
_cell.length_c   1.000
_cell.angle_alpha   90.00
_cell.angle_beta   90.00
_cell.angle_gamma   90.00
#
_symmetry.space_group_name_H-M   'P 1'
#
loop_
_entity.id
_entity.type
_entity.pdbx_description
1 polymer ?
#
loop_
_entity_poly.entity_id
_entity_poly.type
_entity_poly.pdbx_seq_one_letter_code
_entity_poly.pdbx_strand_id
1 'polypeptide(L)'
;NSSTPYPQQEATYVGSQTCRGCHPTYYDSWKETLHAWKLRPKDEANIVADFTSDDPDLTFTLDDVDYVIGASGRGWKQRFIKVMEDGGWRVLPAQWNIATQEWVPYHPDDWMDRDYKVDCVGCHTTGFDINNPEANGGLGFVDFGIACEACHGPGSQHVAGGFAGEPGNRQIVKTPSAEVCAGCHVRGKTKEGLYDVRYGWPEGYYPGSGVALEDVYDLNWGTGSWWFDNPEDAADPGHAKSHHQQYMEWEKSAHARSLEDLRASGHAQDFCLQCHSEDYRRAPAEGKPTVDTAKYPITCVTCHTTHEEGAEGTRQLAMSQYETCVQCHNGGLPESGKFEPGSTIHHPMQEMFEGIGFPGVEDMPSPHFTAEGGPVCSSCHFPRTAKSAVPGDITSHLLKIAMPGEVAEGEPDSCTGCHTGASRERMQKIIDDRQAEIRAELDELQNLLDASQAISDTVEYKTAYTAYSMVESEGSFGIHNYGYAKAILAKGFELLGQARTESPYIGSDACVACHSVITPEVVENFEDTLHNWKLRPRDEANIVGQFPVTDVNGQTWTLDDVDYVIGARPKWKQRYIKVIDGVWRILPIQWNLATEEWVPYHADTWQTVDYKVSCVGCHTTGFDINNPEANGGLGFVDFGITCEACHGPGREHASSGGDKTKIVKTPSSEVCAGCHSRGKTIEGLYDVRYGWPEGYYPGSGVALEDVYDLDWSAKRWWFDNPEDAEDPGHAKSHHQQYMEWERGGHAAALSDLIASGHAQDTCLQCHSEDARRDPENVTVDTARYSIECVTCHATHDPGTEGTSQLIMSQYETCVQCHNGHLPETGKFEPGSALHHPMKEMFEGIGFPGVEDMPSPHFTAEGGPVCSSCHFPRTAKSALPGDIASHMQTDGFAVAMPGEVAEGEPDSCTGCHTDSSRQDMQQIIDDRQATVRAKLDELQTLLDANADRSDTIEYKTAFTAHSMVQEEGSFGIHNYAYANAILDRALELLAPAEIPAGRYALTARVFIDYRCDSFFQAGVDIPLGDVPVTVSFPNGARTTLQTRQFGMAYLAGFDASDGLTVSVKLPDSYRGFELSTCPASSTSVDLTAGDFQFGYKGVLFRAMPTGETASP
;
A
#
# COMPACT_ATOMS: atom_id res chain seq x y z
N ASN A 1 41.91 -53.09 -22.09
CA ASN A 1 41.86 -53.90 -20.85
C ASN A 1 41.26 -53.04 -19.74
N SER A 2 39.95 -52.77 -19.81
CA SER A 2 39.20 -52.08 -18.77
C SER A 2 38.46 -53.14 -17.97
N SER A 3 38.93 -53.41 -16.76
CA SER A 3 38.14 -54.13 -15.76
C SER A 3 37.02 -53.19 -15.32
N THR A 4 35.79 -53.42 -15.80
CA THR A 4 34.61 -52.75 -15.23
C THR A 4 34.55 -53.08 -13.73
N PRO A 5 34.45 -52.08 -12.82
CA PRO A 5 34.54 -52.30 -11.38
C PRO A 5 33.30 -52.95 -10.74
N TYR A 6 32.28 -53.28 -11.54
CA TYR A 6 30.99 -53.80 -11.09
C TYR A 6 30.67 -55.16 -11.73
N PRO A 7 29.77 -55.98 -11.13
CA PRO A 7 29.46 -57.32 -11.61
C PRO A 7 29.06 -57.31 -13.10
N GLN A 8 29.56 -58.28 -13.88
CA GLN A 8 29.12 -58.46 -15.26
C GLN A 8 27.61 -58.72 -15.30
N GLN A 9 26.90 -58.02 -16.19
CA GLN A 9 25.46 -58.15 -16.37
C GLN A 9 25.11 -59.59 -16.83
N GLU A 10 24.51 -60.40 -15.96
CA GLU A 10 24.15 -61.79 -16.28
C GLU A 10 22.85 -61.91 -17.10
N ALA A 11 21.99 -60.88 -17.08
CA ALA A 11 20.74 -60.78 -17.84
C ALA A 11 20.85 -59.72 -18.94
N THR A 12 20.06 -59.86 -20.00
CA THR A 12 20.09 -58.98 -21.18
C THR A 12 18.73 -58.34 -21.41
N TYR A 13 18.72 -57.16 -22.01
CA TYR A 13 17.50 -56.47 -22.41
C TYR A 13 16.82 -57.20 -23.59
N VAL A 14 15.49 -57.38 -23.52
CA VAL A 14 14.69 -58.10 -24.53
C VAL A 14 13.64 -57.25 -25.24
N GLY A 15 13.47 -56.00 -24.81
CA GLY A 15 12.55 -55.04 -25.40
C GLY A 15 11.09 -55.22 -24.97
N SER A 16 10.39 -54.09 -24.86
CA SER A 16 9.00 -53.94 -24.45
C SER A 16 8.01 -54.74 -25.30
N GLN A 17 8.30 -54.94 -26.60
CA GLN A 17 7.47 -55.76 -27.47
C GLN A 17 7.41 -57.23 -27.02
N THR A 18 8.46 -57.74 -26.38
CA THR A 18 8.48 -59.06 -25.76
C THR A 18 7.54 -59.10 -24.55
N CYS A 19 7.53 -58.05 -23.72
CA CYS A 19 6.66 -57.93 -22.55
C CYS A 19 5.17 -57.91 -22.93
N ARG A 20 4.81 -57.26 -24.06
CA ARG A 20 3.43 -57.18 -24.56
C ARG A 20 2.75 -58.53 -24.71
N GLY A 21 3.49 -59.59 -25.07
CA GLY A 21 2.92 -60.92 -25.27
C GLY A 21 2.25 -61.51 -24.03
N CYS A 22 2.75 -61.18 -22.83
CA CYS A 22 2.21 -61.63 -21.55
C CYS A 22 1.48 -60.51 -20.78
N HIS A 23 1.85 -59.25 -21.02
CA HIS A 23 1.35 -58.07 -20.30
C HIS A 23 0.75 -57.02 -21.24
N PRO A 24 -0.28 -57.35 -22.05
CA PRO A 24 -0.83 -56.43 -23.03
C PRO A 24 -1.42 -55.16 -22.40
N THR A 25 -2.13 -55.28 -21.27
CA THR A 25 -2.75 -54.13 -20.58
C THR A 25 -1.72 -53.12 -20.06
N TYR A 26 -0.64 -53.60 -19.42
CA TYR A 26 0.44 -52.71 -18.95
C TYR A 26 1.22 -52.10 -20.11
N TYR A 27 1.40 -52.86 -21.22
CA TYR A 27 2.04 -52.31 -22.41
C TYR A 27 1.20 -51.20 -23.06
N ASP A 28 -0.09 -51.44 -23.24
CA ASP A 28 -0.99 -50.50 -23.92
C ASP A 28 -1.15 -49.21 -23.08
N SER A 29 -1.30 -49.32 -21.75
CA SER A 29 -1.32 -48.14 -20.86
C SER A 29 0.02 -47.41 -20.79
N TRP A 30 1.16 -48.11 -20.73
CA TRP A 30 2.49 -47.49 -20.81
C TRP A 30 2.65 -46.69 -22.11
N LYS A 31 2.15 -47.19 -23.24
CA LYS A 31 2.23 -46.51 -24.54
C LYS A 31 1.50 -45.18 -24.58
N GLU A 32 0.52 -44.96 -23.71
CA GLU A 32 -0.19 -43.68 -23.58
C GLU A 32 0.58 -42.64 -22.75
N THR A 33 1.58 -43.06 -21.96
CA THR A 33 2.37 -42.17 -21.09
C THR A 33 3.43 -41.37 -21.86
N LEU A 34 3.91 -40.26 -21.29
CA LEU A 34 5.02 -39.50 -21.89
C LEU A 34 6.36 -40.28 -21.92
N HIS A 35 6.55 -41.26 -21.04
CA HIS A 35 7.77 -42.09 -20.98
C HIS A 35 8.03 -42.82 -22.30
N ALA A 36 6.99 -43.44 -22.86
CA ALA A 36 7.08 -44.16 -24.13
C ALA A 36 7.43 -43.27 -25.33
N TRP A 37 7.31 -41.94 -25.18
CA TRP A 37 7.48 -40.96 -26.24
C TRP A 37 8.67 -40.02 -26.00
N LYS A 38 9.55 -40.36 -25.06
CA LYS A 38 10.70 -39.51 -24.75
C LYS A 38 11.62 -39.29 -25.95
N LEU A 39 11.86 -40.33 -26.75
CA LEU A 39 12.59 -40.28 -28.02
C LEU A 39 11.85 -41.13 -29.06
N ARG A 40 11.62 -40.60 -30.27
CA ARG A 40 11.08 -41.34 -31.41
C ARG A 40 11.78 -40.94 -32.71
N PRO A 41 11.85 -41.84 -33.72
CA PRO A 41 12.13 -41.45 -35.09
C PRO A 41 11.18 -40.34 -35.55
N LYS A 42 11.65 -39.44 -36.41
CA LYS A 42 10.85 -38.32 -36.97
C LYS A 42 9.49 -38.80 -37.47
N ASP A 43 9.47 -39.88 -38.25
CA ASP A 43 8.25 -40.38 -38.91
C ASP A 43 7.25 -41.02 -37.93
N GLU A 44 7.69 -41.37 -36.72
CA GLU A 44 6.82 -41.87 -35.65
C GLU A 44 6.41 -40.76 -34.66
N ALA A 45 7.01 -39.57 -34.73
CA ALA A 45 6.79 -38.50 -33.77
C ALA A 45 5.58 -37.64 -34.11
N ASN A 46 4.85 -37.18 -33.09
CA ASN A 46 3.87 -36.11 -33.21
C ASN A 46 4.57 -34.75 -33.07
N ILE A 47 5.03 -34.22 -34.19
CA ILE A 47 5.73 -32.93 -34.26
C ILE A 47 4.69 -31.81 -34.29
N VAL A 48 4.68 -30.99 -33.24
CA VAL A 48 3.78 -29.83 -33.11
C VAL A 48 4.51 -28.50 -33.33
N ALA A 49 5.82 -28.55 -33.57
CA ALA A 49 6.64 -27.38 -33.85
C ALA A 49 6.35 -26.78 -35.23
N ASP A 50 6.27 -25.46 -35.29
CA ASP A 50 6.03 -24.75 -36.54
C ASP A 50 7.33 -24.53 -37.33
N PHE A 51 7.60 -25.44 -38.27
CA PHE A 51 8.73 -25.33 -39.21
C PHE A 51 8.46 -24.38 -40.40
N THR A 52 7.29 -23.76 -40.46
CA THR A 52 6.96 -22.76 -41.49
C THR A 52 7.24 -21.32 -41.04
N SER A 53 7.56 -21.14 -39.76
CA SER A 53 7.91 -19.86 -39.17
C SER A 53 9.19 -19.25 -39.77
N ASP A 54 9.21 -17.93 -39.87
CA ASP A 54 10.35 -17.09 -40.23
C ASP A 54 11.18 -16.64 -39.01
N ASP A 55 11.05 -17.36 -37.90
CA ASP A 55 11.80 -17.15 -36.66
C ASP A 55 13.33 -17.24 -36.87
N PRO A 56 14.12 -16.24 -36.44
CA PRO A 56 15.57 -16.25 -36.63
C PRO A 56 16.30 -17.36 -35.87
N ASP A 57 15.70 -17.92 -34.80
CA ASP A 57 16.30 -19.00 -34.03
C ASP A 57 16.13 -20.36 -34.72
N LEU A 58 15.18 -20.49 -35.65
CA LEU A 58 14.99 -21.66 -36.50
C LEU A 58 16.04 -21.70 -37.62
N THR A 59 17.18 -22.32 -37.33
CA THR A 59 18.34 -22.39 -38.24
C THR A 59 18.43 -23.68 -39.07
N PHE A 60 17.42 -24.54 -39.00
CA PHE A 60 17.36 -25.83 -39.69
C PHE A 60 15.94 -26.15 -40.17
N THR A 61 15.80 -27.11 -41.07
CA THR A 61 14.50 -27.51 -41.63
C THR A 61 14.06 -28.87 -41.07
N LEU A 62 12.78 -29.22 -41.25
CA LEU A 62 12.27 -30.54 -40.87
C LEU A 62 12.99 -31.70 -41.61
N ASP A 63 13.55 -31.44 -42.79
CA ASP A 63 14.33 -32.43 -43.54
C ASP A 63 15.66 -32.76 -42.84
N ASP A 64 16.19 -31.85 -42.01
CA ASP A 64 17.41 -32.06 -41.23
C ASP A 64 17.20 -32.93 -39.98
N VAL A 65 15.95 -33.22 -39.62
CA VAL A 65 15.58 -33.93 -38.39
C VAL A 65 15.50 -35.44 -38.65
N ASP A 66 16.18 -36.24 -37.82
CA ASP A 66 16.10 -37.70 -37.83
C ASP A 66 15.28 -38.24 -36.63
N TYR A 67 15.44 -37.64 -35.45
CA TYR A 67 14.74 -38.04 -34.23
C TYR A 67 14.22 -36.85 -33.44
N VAL A 68 13.17 -37.08 -32.64
CA VAL A 68 12.50 -36.07 -31.83
C VAL A 68 12.53 -36.47 -30.35
N ILE A 69 13.00 -35.56 -29.50
CA ILE A 69 12.90 -35.65 -28.04
C ILE A 69 11.60 -34.96 -27.60
N GLY A 70 10.79 -35.63 -26.79
CA GLY A 70 9.45 -35.15 -26.44
C GLY A 70 8.44 -35.36 -27.57
N ALA A 71 8.50 -36.54 -28.19
CA ALA A 71 7.84 -36.85 -29.46
C ALA A 71 6.30 -37.01 -29.38
N SER A 72 5.69 -36.90 -28.20
CA SER A 72 4.22 -37.01 -28.07
C SER A 72 3.48 -35.73 -28.48
N GLY A 73 4.17 -34.58 -28.48
CA GLY A 73 3.55 -33.26 -28.64
C GLY A 73 2.67 -32.82 -27.45
N ARG A 74 2.57 -33.63 -26.39
CA ARG A 74 1.74 -33.36 -25.18
C ARG A 74 2.57 -32.90 -23.95
N GLY A 75 3.88 -32.70 -24.12
CA GLY A 75 4.81 -32.31 -23.04
C GLY A 75 5.11 -30.81 -23.00
N TRP A 76 6.23 -30.44 -22.40
CA TRP A 76 6.66 -29.03 -22.27
C TRP A 76 7.35 -28.47 -23.52
N LYS A 77 8.17 -29.28 -24.19
CA LYS A 77 9.05 -28.85 -25.29
C LYS A 77 9.41 -29.99 -26.24
N GLN A 78 9.75 -29.66 -27.47
CA GLN A 78 10.35 -30.59 -28.45
C GLN A 78 11.78 -30.15 -28.81
N ARG A 79 12.68 -31.12 -28.88
CA ARG A 79 14.05 -30.94 -29.40
C ARG A 79 14.30 -31.95 -30.50
N PHE A 80 15.21 -31.61 -31.40
CA PHE A 80 15.39 -32.33 -32.65
C PHE A 80 16.83 -32.82 -32.74
N ILE A 81 17.03 -34.03 -33.27
CA ILE A 81 18.34 -34.65 -33.41
C ILE A 81 18.63 -34.90 -34.88
N LYS A 82 19.86 -34.62 -35.28
CA LYS A 82 20.44 -35.02 -36.57
C LYS A 82 21.55 -36.05 -36.35
N VAL A 83 21.57 -37.09 -37.18
CA VAL A 83 22.69 -38.02 -37.32
C VAL A 83 23.66 -37.44 -38.35
N MET A 84 24.86 -37.13 -37.88
CA MET A 84 25.89 -36.50 -38.69
C MET A 84 26.60 -37.53 -39.57
N GLU A 85 27.34 -37.06 -40.58
CA GLU A 85 28.09 -37.94 -41.50
C GLU A 85 29.16 -38.78 -40.79
N ASP A 86 29.66 -38.32 -39.64
CA ASP A 86 30.60 -39.04 -38.79
C ASP A 86 29.93 -40.11 -37.90
N GLY A 87 28.61 -40.29 -37.99
CA GLY A 87 27.81 -41.20 -37.18
C GLY A 87 27.40 -40.63 -35.82
N GLY A 88 27.86 -39.43 -35.46
CA GLY A 88 27.52 -38.75 -34.21
C GLY A 88 26.08 -38.24 -34.21
N TRP A 89 25.41 -38.34 -33.06
CA TRP A 89 24.06 -37.80 -32.88
C TRP A 89 24.17 -36.43 -32.21
N ARG A 90 23.64 -35.38 -32.86
CA ARG A 90 23.68 -33.99 -32.35
C ARG A 90 22.28 -33.46 -32.14
N VAL A 91 22.05 -32.81 -31.00
CA VAL A 91 20.81 -32.07 -30.75
C VAL A 91 20.92 -30.73 -31.48
N LEU A 92 19.95 -30.42 -32.33
CA LEU A 92 19.91 -29.21 -33.14
C LEU A 92 19.76 -27.94 -32.27
N PRO A 93 20.24 -26.78 -32.74
CA PRO A 93 20.49 -25.58 -31.93
C PRO A 93 19.25 -24.78 -31.50
N ALA A 94 18.04 -25.33 -31.68
CA ALA A 94 16.80 -24.69 -31.26
C ALA A 94 15.83 -25.71 -30.67
N GLN A 95 14.98 -25.25 -29.74
CA GLN A 95 13.89 -26.03 -29.18
C GLN A 95 12.56 -25.34 -29.43
N TRP A 96 11.49 -26.14 -29.54
CA TRP A 96 10.12 -25.63 -29.60
C TRP A 96 9.47 -25.70 -28.23
N ASN A 97 9.04 -24.55 -27.71
CA ASN A 97 8.28 -24.46 -26.47
C ASN A 97 6.79 -24.62 -26.77
N ILE A 98 6.18 -25.69 -26.28
CA ILE A 98 4.78 -26.03 -26.63
C ILE A 98 3.80 -25.03 -26.01
N ALA A 99 4.07 -24.58 -24.78
CA ALA A 99 3.16 -23.67 -24.07
C ALA A 99 3.11 -22.26 -24.68
N THR A 100 4.25 -21.72 -25.13
CA THR A 100 4.31 -20.37 -25.74
C THR A 100 4.18 -20.41 -27.26
N GLN A 101 4.29 -21.59 -27.88
CA GLN A 101 4.31 -21.78 -29.33
C GLN A 101 5.45 -21.00 -30.01
N GLU A 102 6.63 -21.02 -29.40
CA GLU A 102 7.80 -20.27 -29.86
C GLU A 102 9.02 -21.17 -30.05
N TRP A 103 9.87 -20.80 -31.01
CA TRP A 103 11.24 -21.29 -31.08
C TRP A 103 12.11 -20.54 -30.08
N VAL A 104 13.02 -21.26 -29.43
CA VAL A 104 13.97 -20.69 -28.48
C VAL A 104 15.34 -21.30 -28.74
N PRO A 105 16.44 -20.53 -28.64
CA PRO A 105 17.78 -21.06 -28.84
C PRO A 105 18.10 -22.17 -27.83
N TYR A 106 18.76 -23.21 -28.29
CA TYR A 106 19.20 -24.33 -27.46
C TYR A 106 20.65 -24.66 -27.80
N HIS A 107 21.60 -24.16 -27.01
CA HIS A 107 23.03 -24.37 -27.24
C HIS A 107 23.51 -23.95 -28.65
N PRO A 108 23.11 -22.77 -29.17
CA PRO A 108 23.42 -22.38 -30.55
C PRO A 108 24.93 -22.29 -30.82
N ASP A 109 25.73 -22.01 -29.79
CA ASP A 109 27.19 -21.81 -29.92
C ASP A 109 27.99 -23.12 -29.79
N ASP A 110 27.45 -24.16 -29.14
CA ASP A 110 28.18 -25.40 -28.80
C ASP A 110 27.45 -26.70 -29.20
N TRP A 111 26.34 -26.64 -29.95
CA TRP A 111 25.53 -27.81 -30.29
C TRP A 111 26.29 -28.90 -31.07
N MET A 112 27.29 -28.52 -31.88
CA MET A 112 28.11 -29.47 -32.65
C MET A 112 29.08 -30.29 -31.79
N ASP A 113 29.47 -29.76 -30.63
CA ASP A 113 30.41 -30.41 -29.70
C ASP A 113 29.70 -31.35 -28.72
N ARG A 114 28.37 -31.33 -28.68
CA ARG A 114 27.53 -32.08 -27.75
C ARG A 114 27.05 -33.39 -28.34
N ASP A 115 27.63 -34.50 -27.89
CA ASP A 115 27.21 -35.83 -28.32
C ASP A 115 26.01 -36.33 -27.51
N TYR A 116 24.89 -36.56 -28.19
CA TYR A 116 23.69 -37.12 -27.58
C TYR A 116 23.93 -38.48 -26.90
N LYS A 117 24.80 -39.34 -27.45
CA LYS A 117 25.13 -40.65 -26.87
C LYS A 117 25.97 -40.53 -25.59
N VAL A 118 26.61 -39.39 -25.34
CA VAL A 118 27.37 -39.14 -24.09
C VAL A 118 26.49 -38.44 -23.05
N ASP A 119 25.75 -37.42 -23.46
CA ASP A 119 25.05 -36.53 -22.53
C ASP A 119 23.62 -36.98 -22.21
N CYS A 120 22.95 -37.71 -23.11
CA CYS A 120 21.48 -37.83 -23.08
C CYS A 120 20.94 -39.26 -23.17
N VAL A 121 21.58 -40.13 -23.97
CA VAL A 121 20.94 -41.38 -24.45
C VAL A 121 20.46 -42.30 -23.33
N GLY A 122 21.24 -42.50 -22.26
CA GLY A 122 20.86 -43.45 -21.20
C GLY A 122 19.66 -43.02 -20.38
N CYS A 123 19.32 -41.73 -20.35
CA CYS A 123 18.08 -41.23 -19.73
C CYS A 123 16.92 -41.14 -20.72
N HIS A 124 17.12 -41.41 -22.01
CA HIS A 124 16.15 -41.18 -23.09
C HIS A 124 15.78 -42.46 -23.87
N THR A 125 16.53 -43.54 -23.69
CA THR A 125 16.34 -44.84 -24.33
C THR A 125 16.50 -45.95 -23.29
N THR A 126 16.26 -47.20 -23.69
CA THR A 126 16.41 -48.37 -22.80
C THR A 126 17.46 -49.33 -23.35
N GLY A 127 18.40 -49.73 -22.49
CA GLY A 127 19.43 -50.74 -22.80
C GLY A 127 20.51 -50.25 -23.77
N PHE A 128 21.01 -49.03 -23.61
CA PHE A 128 22.17 -48.54 -24.38
C PHE A 128 23.46 -49.25 -23.95
N ASP A 129 24.25 -49.71 -24.92
CA ASP A 129 25.55 -50.36 -24.68
C ASP A 129 26.70 -49.43 -25.08
N ILE A 130 27.39 -48.86 -24.09
CA ILE A 130 28.52 -47.96 -24.32
C ILE A 130 29.71 -48.64 -25.02
N ASN A 131 29.83 -49.97 -24.92
CA ASN A 131 30.92 -50.73 -25.53
C ASN A 131 30.59 -51.12 -26.98
N ASN A 132 29.32 -51.02 -27.37
CA ASN A 132 28.85 -51.27 -28.72
C ASN A 132 27.79 -50.23 -29.15
N PRO A 133 28.17 -48.95 -29.25
CA PRO A 133 27.23 -47.85 -29.48
C PRO A 133 26.55 -47.88 -30.86
N GLU A 134 26.96 -48.79 -31.75
CA GLU A 134 26.40 -49.00 -33.09
C GLU A 134 25.60 -50.31 -33.20
N ALA A 135 25.36 -51.00 -32.08
CA ALA A 135 24.50 -52.19 -32.04
C ALA A 135 23.07 -51.90 -32.52
N ASN A 136 22.29 -52.96 -32.78
CA ASN A 136 20.87 -52.86 -33.12
C ASN A 136 20.58 -51.94 -34.33
N GLY A 137 21.43 -52.04 -35.37
CA GLY A 137 21.26 -51.27 -36.60
C GLY A 137 21.72 -49.80 -36.50
N GLY A 138 22.78 -49.52 -35.72
CA GLY A 138 23.36 -48.18 -35.56
C GLY A 138 22.78 -47.36 -34.39
N LEU A 139 21.81 -47.92 -33.66
CA LEU A 139 21.14 -47.24 -32.55
C LEU A 139 21.95 -47.33 -31.24
N GLY A 140 22.56 -48.49 -30.98
CA GLY A 140 23.30 -48.77 -29.74
C GLY A 140 22.42 -49.10 -28.53
N PHE A 141 21.09 -49.00 -28.63
CA PHE A 141 20.12 -49.32 -27.57
C PHE A 141 19.05 -50.30 -28.05
N VAL A 142 18.27 -50.87 -27.12
CA VAL A 142 17.25 -51.89 -27.42
C VAL A 142 15.87 -51.29 -27.71
N ASP A 143 15.48 -50.24 -26.99
CA ASP A 143 14.14 -49.64 -27.12
C ASP A 143 14.16 -48.11 -27.13
N PHE A 144 13.26 -47.52 -27.91
CA PHE A 144 12.98 -46.09 -27.94
C PHE A 144 12.14 -45.64 -26.73
N GLY A 145 12.50 -44.47 -26.19
CA GLY A 145 11.87 -43.92 -25.01
C GLY A 145 12.27 -44.66 -23.74
N ILE A 146 11.60 -44.32 -22.64
CA ILE A 146 11.77 -45.05 -21.37
C ILE A 146 10.80 -46.22 -21.39
N ALA A 147 11.33 -47.41 -21.62
CA ALA A 147 10.60 -48.66 -21.79
C ALA A 147 10.63 -49.50 -20.50
N CYS A 148 9.88 -50.61 -20.50
CA CYS A 148 9.63 -51.43 -19.32
C CYS A 148 10.90 -51.76 -18.52
N GLU A 149 11.96 -52.18 -19.23
CA GLU A 149 13.20 -52.66 -18.61
C GLU A 149 14.07 -51.54 -18.02
N ALA A 150 13.79 -50.26 -18.32
CA ALA A 150 14.44 -49.13 -17.64
C ALA A 150 14.00 -49.01 -16.17
N CYS A 151 12.78 -49.48 -15.84
CA CYS A 151 12.25 -49.49 -14.47
C CYS A 151 12.31 -50.87 -13.82
N HIS A 152 12.20 -51.93 -14.62
CA HIS A 152 12.10 -53.31 -14.14
C HIS A 152 13.43 -54.09 -14.21
N GLY A 153 14.44 -53.55 -14.90
CA GLY A 153 15.71 -54.21 -15.17
C GLY A 153 15.64 -55.14 -16.39
N PRO A 154 16.78 -55.74 -16.80
CA PRO A 154 16.87 -56.61 -17.97
C PRO A 154 16.02 -57.89 -17.82
N GLY A 155 15.14 -58.15 -18.79
CA GLY A 155 14.10 -59.15 -18.69
C GLY A 155 14.42 -60.55 -19.23
N SER A 156 15.62 -60.81 -19.79
CA SER A 156 15.89 -62.09 -20.47
C SER A 156 15.73 -63.31 -19.57
N GLN A 157 16.15 -63.22 -18.31
CA GLN A 157 15.98 -64.30 -17.33
C GLN A 157 14.50 -64.46 -16.92
N HIS A 158 13.78 -63.35 -16.75
CA HIS A 158 12.35 -63.35 -16.46
C HIS A 158 11.54 -64.05 -17.56
N VAL A 159 11.82 -63.72 -18.82
CA VAL A 159 11.16 -64.32 -19.98
C VAL A 159 11.51 -65.81 -20.12
N ALA A 160 12.78 -66.18 -19.87
CA ALA A 160 13.24 -67.56 -19.96
C ALA A 160 12.64 -68.49 -18.87
N GLY A 161 12.31 -67.96 -17.69
CA GLY A 161 11.77 -68.72 -16.56
C GLY A 161 10.35 -69.29 -16.75
N GLY A 162 9.57 -68.75 -17.70
CA GLY A 162 8.19 -69.17 -18.00
C GLY A 162 7.20 -69.02 -16.83
N PHE A 163 5.91 -69.35 -17.05
CA PHE A 163 4.83 -69.28 -16.05
C PHE A 163 4.97 -70.27 -14.86
N ALA A 164 6.05 -71.07 -14.82
CA ALA A 164 6.21 -72.20 -13.90
C ALA A 164 7.09 -71.90 -12.67
N GLY A 165 7.62 -70.67 -12.52
CA GLY A 165 8.39 -70.27 -11.34
C GLY A 165 7.50 -69.92 -10.15
N GLU A 166 7.90 -70.35 -8.94
CA GLU A 166 7.29 -69.86 -7.70
C GLU A 166 7.30 -68.31 -7.65
N PRO A 167 6.26 -67.65 -7.08
CA PRO A 167 6.13 -66.19 -7.07
C PRO A 167 7.37 -65.44 -6.55
N GLY A 168 8.16 -66.06 -5.67
CA GLY A 168 9.39 -65.50 -5.11
C GLY A 168 10.65 -65.63 -5.97
N ASN A 169 10.58 -66.28 -7.14
CA ASN A 169 11.73 -66.54 -8.02
C ASN A 169 11.66 -65.77 -9.35
N ARG A 170 10.82 -64.74 -9.43
CA ARG A 170 10.71 -63.90 -10.63
C ARG A 170 11.89 -62.93 -10.63
N GLN A 171 12.88 -63.20 -11.49
CA GLN A 171 14.10 -62.41 -11.65
C GLN A 171 13.83 -61.08 -12.38
N ILE A 172 12.95 -60.23 -11.83
CA ILE A 172 12.66 -58.87 -12.32
C ILE A 172 12.18 -57.98 -11.17
N VAL A 173 12.51 -56.68 -11.20
CA VAL A 173 12.07 -55.73 -10.16
C VAL A 173 10.57 -55.50 -10.28
N LYS A 174 9.79 -55.86 -9.25
CA LYS A 174 8.33 -55.68 -9.26
C LYS A 174 7.90 -54.29 -8.78
N THR A 175 8.50 -53.81 -7.69
CA THR A 175 8.19 -52.51 -7.09
C THR A 175 9.46 -51.65 -7.16
N PRO A 176 9.47 -50.59 -7.98
CA PRO A 176 10.65 -49.74 -8.09
C PRO A 176 10.83 -48.91 -6.81
N SER A 177 12.08 -48.77 -6.36
CA SER A 177 12.45 -47.76 -5.36
C SER A 177 12.48 -46.37 -6.00
N ALA A 178 12.52 -45.30 -5.20
CA ALA A 178 12.69 -43.93 -5.71
C ALA A 178 13.97 -43.78 -6.57
N GLU A 179 15.02 -44.53 -6.23
CA GLU A 179 16.29 -44.57 -6.95
C GLU A 179 16.15 -45.05 -8.41
N VAL A 180 15.16 -45.92 -8.69
CA VAL A 180 14.86 -46.34 -10.08
C VAL A 180 14.42 -45.14 -10.91
N CYS A 181 13.60 -44.25 -10.35
CA CYS A 181 13.21 -43.00 -10.99
C CYS A 181 14.40 -42.03 -11.09
N ALA A 182 15.25 -42.02 -10.07
CA ALA A 182 16.50 -41.25 -10.03
C ALA A 182 17.50 -41.64 -11.11
N GLY A 183 17.39 -42.85 -11.68
CA GLY A 183 18.15 -43.24 -12.89
C GLY A 183 18.01 -42.23 -14.04
N CYS A 184 16.94 -41.42 -14.05
CA CYS A 184 16.72 -40.35 -15.04
C CYS A 184 16.36 -38.99 -14.41
N HIS A 185 15.59 -38.97 -13.32
CA HIS A 185 15.09 -37.75 -12.67
C HIS A 185 16.10 -37.14 -11.69
N VAL A 186 17.31 -36.94 -12.19
CA VAL A 186 18.48 -36.50 -11.42
C VAL A 186 19.38 -35.61 -12.30
N ARG A 187 20.30 -34.86 -11.68
CA ARG A 187 21.40 -34.19 -12.39
C ARG A 187 22.72 -34.63 -11.79
N GLY A 188 23.72 -34.81 -12.64
CA GLY A 188 25.03 -35.26 -12.22
C GLY A 188 25.89 -35.67 -13.41
N LYS A 189 26.98 -36.37 -13.11
CA LYS A 189 27.79 -37.10 -14.10
C LYS A 189 28.33 -38.39 -13.49
N THR A 190 28.65 -39.41 -14.28
CA THR A 190 29.31 -40.64 -13.77
C THR A 190 30.60 -40.29 -13.03
N LYS A 191 30.95 -40.92 -11.90
CA LYS A 191 32.13 -40.52 -11.11
C LYS A 191 33.43 -40.50 -11.92
N GLU A 192 34.33 -39.60 -11.55
CA GLU A 192 35.64 -39.46 -12.18
C GLU A 192 36.44 -40.77 -12.09
N GLY A 193 37.10 -41.16 -13.19
CA GLY A 193 37.92 -42.36 -13.26
C GLY A 193 37.17 -43.68 -13.48
N LEU A 194 35.82 -43.68 -13.54
CA LEU A 194 35.05 -44.88 -13.87
C LEU A 194 35.09 -45.24 -15.37
N TYR A 195 35.06 -44.21 -16.22
CA TYR A 195 35.03 -44.35 -17.69
C TYR A 195 35.97 -43.31 -18.33
N ASP A 196 36.35 -43.54 -19.59
CA ASP A 196 37.21 -42.61 -20.36
C ASP A 196 36.55 -41.25 -20.59
N VAL A 197 35.22 -41.19 -20.54
CA VAL A 197 34.41 -39.97 -20.61
C VAL A 197 33.43 -39.95 -19.44
N ARG A 198 33.07 -38.75 -18.94
CA ARG A 198 32.02 -38.62 -17.92
C ARG A 198 30.65 -38.50 -18.59
N TYR A 199 29.82 -39.53 -18.45
CA TYR A 199 28.47 -39.55 -19.01
C TYR A 199 27.52 -38.67 -18.20
N GLY A 200 26.56 -38.05 -18.89
CA GLY A 200 25.50 -37.22 -18.29
C GLY A 200 24.40 -38.00 -17.58
N TRP A 201 24.48 -39.33 -17.57
CA TRP A 201 23.50 -40.27 -17.03
C TRP A 201 24.23 -41.39 -16.25
N PRO A 202 23.55 -42.10 -15.33
CA PRO A 202 24.21 -43.02 -14.39
C PRO A 202 24.57 -44.37 -15.00
N GLU A 203 25.52 -44.37 -15.92
CA GLU A 203 26.03 -45.61 -16.53
C GLU A 203 26.61 -46.55 -15.46
N GLY A 204 26.27 -47.83 -15.59
CA GLY A 204 26.54 -48.87 -14.58
C GLY A 204 25.41 -49.09 -13.56
N TYR A 205 24.43 -48.18 -13.47
CA TYR A 205 23.20 -48.39 -12.69
C TYR A 205 22.07 -48.98 -13.56
N TYR A 206 21.37 -49.98 -13.03
CA TYR A 206 20.10 -50.48 -13.58
C TYR A 206 19.28 -51.16 -12.48
N PRO A 207 17.94 -51.21 -12.58
CA PRO A 207 17.11 -51.82 -11.55
C PRO A 207 17.47 -53.29 -11.34
N GLY A 208 17.71 -53.67 -10.08
CA GLY A 208 18.07 -55.04 -9.71
C GLY A 208 19.56 -55.38 -9.84
N SER A 209 20.43 -54.44 -10.24
CA SER A 209 21.89 -54.65 -10.30
C SER A 209 22.54 -54.83 -8.92
N GLY A 210 21.91 -54.31 -7.86
CA GLY A 210 22.50 -54.22 -6.53
C GLY A 210 23.56 -53.11 -6.37
N VAL A 211 23.73 -52.26 -7.39
CA VAL A 211 24.61 -51.08 -7.37
C VAL A 211 23.76 -49.87 -6.99
N ALA A 212 24.20 -49.09 -6.00
CA ALA A 212 23.54 -47.83 -5.66
C ALA A 212 23.89 -46.75 -6.71
N LEU A 213 22.97 -45.84 -6.97
CA LEU A 213 23.14 -44.71 -7.87
C LEU A 213 24.34 -43.87 -7.46
N GLU A 214 24.47 -43.59 -6.16
CA GLU A 214 25.59 -42.82 -5.61
C GLU A 214 26.93 -43.51 -5.81
N ASP A 215 27.00 -44.82 -6.04
CA ASP A 215 28.28 -45.52 -6.28
C ASP A 215 28.87 -45.14 -7.62
N VAL A 216 28.03 -44.91 -8.63
CA VAL A 216 28.43 -44.70 -10.02
C VAL A 216 28.25 -43.26 -10.50
N TYR A 217 27.41 -42.48 -9.82
CA TYR A 217 26.99 -41.16 -10.29
C TYR A 217 27.19 -40.09 -9.21
N ASP A 218 27.77 -38.97 -9.60
CA ASP A 218 28.06 -37.83 -8.73
C ASP A 218 26.91 -36.83 -8.77
N LEU A 219 26.16 -36.77 -7.67
CA LEU A 219 25.01 -35.89 -7.47
C LEU A 219 25.39 -34.46 -7.08
N ASN A 220 26.66 -34.22 -6.70
CA ASN A 220 27.14 -32.91 -6.25
C ASN A 220 27.59 -32.00 -7.40
N TRP A 221 27.15 -32.29 -8.62
CA TRP A 221 27.59 -31.58 -9.82
C TRP A 221 26.64 -30.41 -10.17
N GLY A 222 27.19 -29.18 -10.24
CA GLY A 222 26.47 -27.99 -10.70
C GLY A 222 25.74 -27.19 -9.60
N THR A 223 26.50 -26.64 -8.65
CA THR A 223 26.04 -25.89 -7.45
C THR A 223 25.14 -24.68 -7.75
N GLY A 224 25.15 -24.12 -8.97
CA GLY A 224 24.25 -23.03 -9.39
C GLY A 224 22.81 -23.47 -9.72
N SER A 225 22.46 -24.74 -9.49
CA SER A 225 21.15 -25.32 -9.81
C SER A 225 20.18 -25.36 -8.61
N TRP A 226 20.50 -24.68 -7.52
CA TRP A 226 19.71 -24.64 -6.28
C TRP A 226 19.38 -23.21 -5.89
N TRP A 227 18.21 -23.04 -5.28
CA TRP A 227 17.83 -21.87 -4.51
C TRP A 227 18.46 -21.97 -3.11
N PHE A 228 18.74 -20.83 -2.50
CA PHE A 228 19.17 -20.74 -1.11
C PHE A 228 18.11 -19.93 -0.39
N ASP A 229 17.30 -20.59 0.43
CA ASP A 229 16.20 -19.95 1.17
C ASP A 229 16.73 -19.03 2.29
N ASN A 230 18.02 -19.16 2.63
CA ASN A 230 18.72 -18.27 3.55
C ASN A 230 20.15 -18.00 3.05
N PRO A 231 20.52 -16.76 2.71
CA PRO A 231 21.90 -16.42 2.34
C PRO A 231 22.90 -16.60 3.50
N GLU A 232 22.43 -16.74 4.75
CA GLU A 232 23.25 -16.99 5.94
C GLU A 232 23.41 -18.47 6.30
N ASP A 233 22.63 -19.39 5.71
CA ASP A 233 22.72 -20.83 5.97
C ASP A 233 22.93 -21.66 4.69
N ALA A 234 24.20 -21.82 4.30
CA ALA A 234 24.61 -22.63 3.16
C ALA A 234 24.40 -24.15 3.35
N ALA A 235 23.92 -24.60 4.52
CA ALA A 235 23.66 -26.02 4.80
C ALA A 235 22.21 -26.44 4.50
N ASP A 236 21.27 -25.51 4.27
CA ASP A 236 19.89 -25.78 3.87
C ASP A 236 19.63 -25.38 2.39
N PRO A 237 20.02 -26.21 1.42
CA PRO A 237 19.69 -25.95 0.02
C PRO A 237 18.18 -26.06 -0.19
N GLY A 238 17.55 -24.94 -0.52
CA GLY A 238 16.11 -24.81 -0.78
C GLY A 238 15.66 -25.51 -2.07
N HIS A 239 14.83 -24.83 -2.85
CA HIS A 239 14.24 -25.41 -4.07
C HIS A 239 15.24 -25.68 -5.22
N ALA A 240 14.88 -26.52 -6.19
CA ALA A 240 15.65 -26.69 -7.42
C ALA A 240 15.41 -25.54 -8.42
N LYS A 241 16.47 -25.11 -9.14
CA LYS A 241 16.42 -24.12 -10.25
C LYS A 241 16.34 -24.74 -11.63
N SER A 242 16.81 -25.98 -11.79
CA SER A 242 16.94 -26.64 -13.09
C SER A 242 16.00 -27.83 -13.26
N HIS A 243 15.68 -28.14 -14.52
CA HIS A 243 14.89 -29.31 -14.88
C HIS A 243 15.54 -30.64 -14.42
N HIS A 244 14.67 -31.60 -14.09
CA HIS A 244 14.91 -32.98 -13.62
C HIS A 244 15.75 -33.13 -12.34
N GLN A 245 15.40 -32.38 -11.29
CA GLN A 245 16.00 -32.50 -9.95
C GLN A 245 15.08 -33.15 -8.92
N GLN A 246 13.96 -33.77 -9.34
CA GLN A 246 12.92 -34.24 -8.43
C GLN A 246 13.43 -35.27 -7.40
N TYR A 247 14.34 -36.17 -7.79
CA TYR A 247 14.90 -37.13 -6.83
C TYR A 247 15.72 -36.42 -5.74
N MET A 248 16.54 -35.44 -6.13
CA MET A 248 17.40 -34.72 -5.18
C MET A 248 16.59 -33.82 -4.24
N GLU A 249 15.42 -33.31 -4.67
CA GLU A 249 14.48 -32.63 -3.79
C GLU A 249 13.73 -33.62 -2.88
N TRP A 250 13.27 -34.74 -3.43
CA TRP A 250 12.58 -35.78 -2.67
C TRP A 250 13.46 -36.37 -1.55
N GLU A 251 14.73 -36.64 -1.83
CA GLU A 251 15.70 -37.20 -0.86
C GLU A 251 15.87 -36.30 0.38
N LYS A 252 15.68 -34.99 0.22
CA LYS A 252 15.71 -34.01 1.33
C LYS A 252 14.38 -33.90 2.06
N SER A 253 13.27 -34.25 1.41
CA SER A 253 11.92 -34.14 1.97
C SER A 253 11.66 -35.14 3.11
N ALA A 254 10.66 -34.84 3.94
CA ALA A 254 10.20 -35.77 4.97
C ALA A 254 9.60 -37.06 4.39
N HIS A 255 9.13 -37.07 3.14
CA HIS A 255 8.62 -38.28 2.50
C HIS A 255 9.70 -39.36 2.37
N ALA A 256 10.93 -38.99 2.02
CA ALA A 256 12.05 -39.94 1.95
C ALA A 256 12.40 -40.57 3.31
N ARG A 257 12.10 -39.88 4.41
CA ARG A 257 12.37 -40.35 5.78
C ARG A 257 11.14 -40.93 6.50
N SER A 258 9.95 -40.84 5.90
CA SER A 258 8.67 -41.21 6.53
C SER A 258 8.65 -42.57 7.25
N LEU A 259 9.30 -43.60 6.68
CA LEU A 259 9.39 -44.93 7.32
C LEU A 259 10.39 -44.96 8.49
N GLU A 260 11.51 -44.25 8.36
CA GLU A 260 12.51 -44.14 9.41
C GLU A 260 11.97 -43.35 10.61
N ASP A 261 11.34 -42.21 10.34
CA ASP A 261 10.70 -41.36 11.36
C ASP A 261 9.59 -42.14 12.10
N LEU A 262 8.78 -42.92 11.38
CA LEU A 262 7.78 -43.80 11.99
C LEU A 262 8.43 -44.79 12.96
N ARG A 263 9.49 -45.49 12.53
CA ARG A 263 10.20 -46.47 13.36
C ARG A 263 10.83 -45.84 14.60
N ALA A 264 11.29 -44.59 14.49
CA ALA A 264 11.88 -43.85 15.59
C ALA A 264 10.85 -43.37 16.64
N SER A 265 9.56 -43.27 16.28
CA SER A 265 8.50 -42.71 17.15
C SER A 265 8.23 -43.50 18.45
N GLY A 266 8.62 -44.77 18.53
CA GLY A 266 8.30 -45.65 19.67
C GLY A 266 6.84 -46.12 19.75
N HIS A 267 5.96 -45.63 18.87
CA HIS A 267 4.54 -45.97 18.81
C HIS A 267 4.11 -46.65 17.50
N ALA A 268 5.08 -47.01 16.65
CA ALA A 268 4.84 -47.57 15.33
C ALA A 268 3.99 -48.86 15.35
N GLN A 269 2.98 -48.91 14.49
CA GLN A 269 2.13 -50.08 14.27
C GLN A 269 1.94 -50.33 12.78
N ASP A 270 1.57 -51.55 12.39
CA ASP A 270 1.46 -51.94 10.98
C ASP A 270 0.42 -51.11 10.21
N PHE A 271 -0.64 -50.61 10.86
CA PHE A 271 -1.62 -49.75 10.18
C PHE A 271 -1.03 -48.40 9.77
N CYS A 272 -0.01 -47.90 10.49
CA CYS A 272 0.67 -46.64 10.18
C CYS A 272 1.35 -46.70 8.80
N LEU A 273 1.75 -47.90 8.36
CA LEU A 273 2.41 -48.11 7.08
C LEU A 273 1.54 -47.76 5.87
N GLN A 274 0.21 -47.62 6.05
CA GLN A 274 -0.67 -47.14 4.99
C GLN A 274 -0.26 -45.75 4.47
N CYS A 275 0.35 -44.92 5.32
CA CYS A 275 0.80 -43.57 4.98
C CYS A 275 2.33 -43.40 5.03
N HIS A 276 3.06 -44.42 5.48
CA HIS A 276 4.52 -44.36 5.71
C HIS A 276 5.33 -45.40 4.93
N SER A 277 4.70 -46.27 4.12
CA SER A 277 5.45 -47.26 3.32
C SER A 277 4.79 -47.58 1.98
N GLU A 278 5.57 -47.46 0.90
CA GLU A 278 5.10 -47.76 -0.46
C GLU A 278 4.87 -49.26 -0.67
N ASP A 279 5.78 -50.11 -0.21
CA ASP A 279 5.64 -51.56 -0.35
C ASP A 279 4.46 -52.11 0.46
N TYR A 280 4.08 -51.44 1.55
CA TYR A 280 2.83 -51.75 2.27
C TYR A 280 1.59 -51.38 1.47
N ARG A 281 1.56 -50.19 0.88
CA ARG A 281 0.42 -49.68 0.11
C ARG A 281 0.14 -50.52 -1.13
N ARG A 282 1.19 -51.04 -1.78
CA ARG A 282 1.08 -51.85 -3.00
C ARG A 282 0.89 -53.35 -2.73
N ALA A 283 1.14 -53.80 -1.51
CA ALA A 283 1.00 -55.21 -1.18
C ALA A 283 -0.48 -55.64 -1.12
N PRO A 284 -0.82 -56.84 -1.63
CA PRO A 284 -2.14 -57.43 -1.40
C PRO A 284 -2.35 -57.73 0.08
N ALA A 285 -3.62 -57.88 0.50
CA ALA A 285 -3.99 -58.04 1.90
C ALA A 285 -3.23 -59.18 2.61
N GLU A 286 -3.01 -60.32 1.94
CA GLU A 286 -2.33 -61.49 2.51
C GLU A 286 -0.79 -61.34 2.55
N GLY A 287 -0.23 -60.30 1.93
CA GLY A 287 1.21 -60.10 1.75
C GLY A 287 1.73 -58.77 2.24
N LYS A 288 0.95 -58.04 3.06
CA LYS A 288 1.38 -56.76 3.61
C LYS A 288 2.60 -56.93 4.53
N PRO A 289 3.66 -56.12 4.37
CA PRO A 289 4.78 -56.11 5.30
C PRO A 289 4.35 -55.57 6.68
N THR A 290 5.09 -55.96 7.70
CA THR A 290 5.06 -55.37 9.05
C THR A 290 6.03 -54.18 9.14
N VAL A 291 5.95 -53.40 10.23
CA VAL A 291 6.88 -52.26 10.49
C VAL A 291 8.35 -52.66 10.36
N ASP A 292 8.71 -53.88 10.80
CA ASP A 292 10.09 -54.38 10.74
C ASP A 292 10.51 -54.81 9.32
N THR A 293 9.55 -55.23 8.50
CA THR A 293 9.82 -55.81 7.17
C THR A 293 9.59 -54.86 6.01
N ALA A 294 8.87 -53.75 6.22
CA ALA A 294 8.65 -52.71 5.23
C ALA A 294 10.00 -52.13 4.77
N LYS A 295 10.15 -51.87 3.47
CA LYS A 295 11.44 -51.48 2.90
C LYS A 295 11.45 -50.06 2.39
N TYR A 296 10.36 -49.60 1.81
CA TYR A 296 10.33 -48.34 1.09
C TYR A 296 9.47 -47.33 1.82
N PRO A 297 9.95 -46.09 2.02
CA PRO A 297 9.15 -44.99 2.54
C PRO A 297 8.12 -44.55 1.48
N ILE A 298 7.49 -43.40 1.64
CA ILE A 298 6.73 -42.76 0.56
C ILE A 298 7.68 -42.38 -0.59
N THR A 299 7.41 -42.91 -1.79
CA THR A 299 8.28 -42.75 -2.97
C THR A 299 7.54 -42.11 -4.14
N CYS A 300 8.22 -41.94 -5.28
CA CYS A 300 7.64 -41.38 -6.50
C CYS A 300 6.36 -42.12 -6.94
N VAL A 301 6.37 -43.45 -6.85
CA VAL A 301 5.23 -44.28 -7.29
C VAL A 301 4.07 -44.32 -6.29
N THR A 302 4.20 -43.67 -5.13
CA THR A 302 3.05 -43.40 -4.25
C THR A 302 2.10 -42.40 -4.91
N CYS A 303 2.65 -41.36 -5.57
CA CYS A 303 1.88 -40.28 -6.19
C CYS A 303 1.71 -40.49 -7.70
N HIS A 304 2.72 -41.06 -8.37
CA HIS A 304 2.73 -41.27 -9.82
C HIS A 304 2.41 -42.70 -10.20
N THR A 305 1.66 -42.87 -11.29
CA THR A 305 1.45 -44.16 -11.94
C THR A 305 2.22 -44.26 -13.25
N THR A 306 2.85 -45.41 -13.48
CA THR A 306 3.75 -45.62 -14.63
C THR A 306 3.08 -46.31 -15.82
N HIS A 307 1.93 -46.99 -15.60
CA HIS A 307 1.19 -47.78 -16.60
C HIS A 307 -0.15 -48.30 -16.03
N GLU A 308 -0.97 -47.42 -15.43
CA GLU A 308 -2.33 -47.78 -14.98
C GLU A 308 -3.37 -46.92 -15.73
N GLU A 309 -4.57 -47.48 -15.93
CA GLU A 309 -5.70 -46.72 -16.47
C GLU A 309 -6.19 -45.66 -15.47
N GLY A 310 -6.65 -44.51 -15.99
CA GLY A 310 -7.26 -43.45 -15.16
C GLY A 310 -6.29 -42.42 -14.57
N ALA A 311 -5.01 -42.43 -14.97
CA ALA A 311 -4.03 -41.43 -14.53
C ALA A 311 -4.43 -39.99 -14.89
N GLU A 312 -4.32 -39.05 -13.95
CA GLU A 312 -4.69 -37.65 -14.21
C GLU A 312 -3.59 -36.89 -14.96
N GLY A 313 -3.99 -36.30 -16.09
CA GLY A 313 -3.20 -35.35 -16.86
C GLY A 313 -1.88 -35.90 -17.43
N THR A 314 -1.00 -34.99 -17.84
CA THR A 314 0.29 -35.32 -18.46
C THR A 314 1.37 -35.72 -17.44
N ARG A 315 1.07 -35.61 -16.14
CA ARG A 315 1.95 -35.91 -14.99
C ARG A 315 1.75 -37.31 -14.41
N GLN A 316 0.77 -38.04 -14.93
CA GLN A 316 0.41 -39.40 -14.53
C GLN A 316 0.21 -39.53 -13.01
N LEU A 317 -0.57 -38.64 -12.40
CA LEU A 317 -0.94 -38.79 -10.99
C LEU A 317 -1.90 -39.96 -10.82
N ALA A 318 -1.73 -40.72 -9.74
CA ALA A 318 -2.57 -41.88 -9.43
C ALA A 318 -4.02 -41.51 -9.07
N MET A 319 -4.23 -40.26 -8.67
CA MET A 319 -5.51 -39.65 -8.31
C MET A 319 -5.44 -38.14 -8.55
N SER A 320 -6.48 -37.39 -8.17
CA SER A 320 -6.46 -35.94 -8.33
C SER A 320 -5.37 -35.26 -7.50
N GLN A 321 -4.99 -34.04 -7.91
CA GLN A 321 -3.97 -33.26 -7.20
C GLN A 321 -4.31 -33.07 -5.71
N TYR A 322 -5.59 -32.84 -5.40
CA TYR A 322 -6.06 -32.69 -4.03
C TYR A 322 -6.02 -34.02 -3.26
N GLU A 323 -6.64 -35.08 -3.82
CA GLU A 323 -6.69 -36.41 -3.21
C GLU A 323 -5.29 -37.00 -2.97
N THR A 324 -4.34 -36.70 -3.84
CA THR A 324 -2.95 -37.17 -3.74
C THR A 324 -2.32 -36.76 -2.40
N CYS A 325 -2.70 -35.61 -1.85
CA CYS A 325 -2.22 -35.11 -0.58
C CYS A 325 -3.09 -35.61 0.59
N VAL A 326 -4.40 -35.41 0.51
CA VAL A 326 -5.30 -35.66 1.65
C VAL A 326 -5.53 -37.14 1.94
N GLN A 327 -5.19 -38.05 1.02
CA GLN A 327 -5.20 -39.50 1.31
C GLN A 327 -4.34 -39.91 2.52
N CYS A 328 -3.35 -39.09 2.88
CA CYS A 328 -2.49 -39.28 4.05
C CYS A 328 -2.55 -38.10 5.03
N HIS A 329 -2.68 -36.86 4.52
CA HIS A 329 -2.69 -35.64 5.35
C HIS A 329 -4.11 -35.29 5.83
N ASN A 330 -4.67 -36.18 6.64
CA ASN A 330 -5.96 -36.02 7.29
C ASN A 330 -5.87 -36.48 8.76
N GLY A 331 -6.77 -35.97 9.60
CA GLY A 331 -6.87 -36.30 11.02
C GLY A 331 -7.61 -37.62 11.30
N GLY A 332 -8.07 -38.32 10.26
CA GLY A 332 -8.84 -39.55 10.40
C GLY A 332 -10.24 -39.30 10.95
N LEU A 333 -10.94 -38.31 10.41
CA LEU A 333 -12.27 -37.92 10.88
C LEU A 333 -13.22 -39.15 11.00
N PRO A 334 -13.86 -39.36 12.17
CA PRO A 334 -14.77 -40.50 12.35
C PRO A 334 -16.03 -40.39 11.48
N GLU A 335 -16.76 -41.51 11.31
CA GLU A 335 -18.05 -41.53 10.59
C GLU A 335 -19.10 -40.57 11.18
N SER A 336 -18.94 -40.14 12.44
CA SER A 336 -19.78 -39.12 13.08
C SER A 336 -19.62 -37.72 12.45
N GLY A 337 -18.55 -37.49 11.68
CA GLY A 337 -18.19 -36.21 11.09
C GLY A 337 -17.57 -35.22 12.06
N LYS A 338 -17.32 -35.60 13.33
CA LYS A 338 -16.69 -34.76 14.35
C LYS A 338 -15.70 -35.57 15.21
N PHE A 339 -14.59 -34.96 15.60
CA PHE A 339 -13.61 -35.56 16.50
C PHE A 339 -14.18 -35.71 17.92
N GLU A 340 -13.76 -36.77 18.61
CA GLU A 340 -14.19 -37.04 19.97
C GLU A 340 -13.45 -36.12 20.96
N PRO A 341 -14.13 -35.53 21.95
CA PRO A 341 -13.49 -34.74 23.00
C PRO A 341 -12.35 -35.50 23.71
N GLY A 342 -11.18 -34.88 23.80
CA GLY A 342 -9.99 -35.43 24.43
C GLY A 342 -9.08 -36.18 23.46
N SER A 343 -9.43 -36.23 22.18
CA SER A 343 -8.56 -36.77 21.13
C SER A 343 -7.35 -35.86 20.94
N THR A 344 -6.17 -36.48 20.88
CA THR A 344 -4.98 -35.87 20.26
C THR A 344 -5.12 -36.07 18.76
N ILE A 345 -5.21 -34.96 18.04
CA ILE A 345 -5.32 -34.96 16.58
C ILE A 345 -3.91 -34.88 16.00
N HIS A 346 -3.68 -35.60 14.90
CA HIS A 346 -2.43 -35.57 14.18
C HIS A 346 -2.73 -35.14 12.74
N HIS A 347 -1.97 -34.15 12.24
CA HIS A 347 -1.98 -33.69 10.85
C HIS A 347 -3.37 -33.54 10.20
N PRO A 348 -4.32 -32.78 10.80
CA PRO A 348 -5.68 -32.58 10.28
C PRO A 348 -5.74 -31.55 9.14
N MET A 349 -4.79 -31.59 8.20
CA MET A 349 -4.72 -30.59 7.12
C MET A 349 -5.95 -30.63 6.22
N GLN A 350 -6.48 -31.83 5.90
CA GLN A 350 -7.75 -31.96 5.19
C GLN A 350 -8.88 -31.26 5.95
N GLU A 351 -9.11 -31.65 7.19
CA GLU A 351 -10.23 -31.16 7.99
C GLU A 351 -10.13 -29.65 8.28
N MET A 352 -8.93 -29.11 8.47
CA MET A 352 -8.73 -27.67 8.63
C MET A 352 -9.01 -26.91 7.33
N PHE A 353 -8.50 -27.40 6.19
CA PHE A 353 -8.68 -26.74 4.90
C PHE A 353 -10.14 -26.79 4.43
N GLU A 354 -10.81 -27.92 4.62
CA GLU A 354 -12.25 -28.09 4.38
C GLU A 354 -13.12 -27.41 5.45
N GLY A 355 -12.54 -27.04 6.59
CA GLY A 355 -13.24 -26.33 7.66
C GLY A 355 -14.24 -27.19 8.44
N ILE A 356 -13.93 -28.47 8.65
CA ILE A 356 -14.85 -29.46 9.23
C ILE A 356 -14.25 -30.19 10.43
N GLY A 357 -15.05 -30.97 11.14
CA GLY A 357 -14.56 -31.96 12.11
C GLY A 357 -14.45 -31.54 13.57
N PHE A 358 -14.47 -30.26 13.93
CA PHE A 358 -14.35 -29.85 15.34
C PHE A 358 -15.71 -29.83 16.06
N PRO A 359 -15.87 -30.46 17.24
CA PRO A 359 -17.15 -30.52 17.95
C PRO A 359 -17.56 -29.15 18.53
N GLY A 360 -18.78 -28.72 18.20
CA GLY A 360 -19.35 -27.47 18.73
C GLY A 360 -18.92 -26.20 17.99
N VAL A 361 -18.25 -26.34 16.83
CA VAL A 361 -17.99 -25.26 15.87
C VAL A 361 -18.64 -25.64 14.55
N GLU A 362 -19.31 -24.67 13.91
CA GLU A 362 -19.93 -24.85 12.60
C GLU A 362 -18.86 -25.03 11.51
N ASP A 363 -19.25 -25.70 10.42
CA ASP A 363 -18.32 -25.94 9.33
C ASP A 363 -18.01 -24.62 8.61
N MET A 364 -16.73 -24.29 8.50
CA MET A 364 -16.25 -23.01 7.96
C MET A 364 -15.12 -23.26 6.96
N PRO A 365 -15.45 -23.66 5.72
CA PRO A 365 -14.44 -24.01 4.73
C PRO A 365 -13.54 -22.82 4.39
N SER A 366 -12.28 -23.10 4.08
CA SER A 366 -11.33 -22.07 3.69
C SER A 366 -11.78 -21.39 2.39
N PRO A 367 -11.64 -20.05 2.26
CA PRO A 367 -11.93 -19.36 0.99
C PRO A 367 -11.16 -19.94 -0.19
N HIS A 368 -9.95 -20.43 0.05
CA HIS A 368 -9.12 -21.10 -0.95
C HIS A 368 -9.68 -22.47 -1.39
N PHE A 369 -10.37 -23.16 -0.48
CA PHE A 369 -11.03 -24.43 -0.79
C PHE A 369 -12.32 -24.24 -1.58
N THR A 370 -13.11 -23.20 -1.26
CA THR A 370 -14.41 -22.96 -1.91
C THR A 370 -14.34 -22.20 -3.23
N ALA A 371 -13.22 -21.54 -3.52
CA ALA A 371 -13.04 -20.79 -4.76
C ALA A 371 -13.14 -21.72 -6.00
N GLU A 372 -13.89 -21.30 -7.02
CA GLU A 372 -14.00 -22.05 -8.27
C GLU A 372 -12.62 -22.12 -8.97
N GLY A 373 -12.09 -23.33 -9.16
CA GLY A 373 -10.72 -23.51 -9.65
C GLY A 373 -9.65 -23.02 -8.67
N GLY A 374 -10.00 -22.90 -7.38
CA GLY A 374 -9.14 -22.41 -6.31
C GLY A 374 -7.88 -23.24 -6.09
N PRO A 375 -6.91 -22.70 -5.33
CA PRO A 375 -5.66 -23.39 -5.06
C PRO A 375 -5.90 -24.65 -4.21
N VAL A 376 -5.13 -25.70 -4.50
CA VAL A 376 -5.09 -26.94 -3.71
C VAL A 376 -3.74 -27.07 -3.02
N CYS A 377 -3.54 -28.12 -2.22
CA CYS A 377 -2.30 -28.36 -1.48
C CYS A 377 -1.04 -28.21 -2.37
N SER A 378 -1.07 -28.79 -3.59
CA SER A 378 0.04 -28.72 -4.53
C SER A 378 0.28 -27.33 -5.13
N SER A 379 -0.69 -26.40 -5.06
CA SER A 379 -0.50 -25.04 -5.54
C SER A 379 0.48 -24.25 -4.65
N CYS A 380 0.51 -24.55 -3.34
CA CYS A 380 1.38 -23.86 -2.38
C CYS A 380 2.63 -24.68 -2.02
N HIS A 381 2.48 -26.00 -1.80
CA HIS A 381 3.58 -26.86 -1.35
C HIS A 381 4.49 -27.38 -2.48
N PHE A 382 4.08 -27.20 -3.74
CA PHE A 382 4.87 -27.59 -4.91
C PHE A 382 5.10 -26.36 -5.81
N PRO A 383 5.73 -25.28 -5.28
CA PRO A 383 5.91 -24.04 -6.01
C PRO A 383 6.69 -24.28 -7.29
N ARG A 384 6.39 -23.50 -8.34
CA ARG A 384 7.05 -23.67 -9.64
C ARG A 384 8.37 -22.91 -9.68
N THR A 385 9.44 -23.56 -9.22
CA THR A 385 10.74 -22.92 -8.99
C THR A 385 11.77 -23.19 -10.08
N ALA A 386 11.57 -24.25 -10.88
CA ALA A 386 12.54 -24.69 -11.89
C ALA A 386 12.08 -24.38 -13.32
N LYS A 387 13.06 -24.16 -14.20
CA LYS A 387 12.85 -23.94 -15.64
C LYS A 387 13.11 -25.20 -16.45
N SER A 388 12.13 -25.61 -17.25
CA SER A 388 12.25 -26.59 -18.32
C SER A 388 12.13 -25.94 -19.70
N ALA A 389 11.00 -25.33 -20.03
CA ALA A 389 10.74 -24.63 -21.28
C ALA A 389 10.67 -23.12 -21.03
N VAL A 390 9.83 -22.71 -20.07
CA VAL A 390 9.72 -21.33 -19.60
C VAL A 390 10.09 -21.24 -18.11
N PRO A 391 10.51 -20.06 -17.60
CA PRO A 391 10.75 -19.89 -16.18
C PRO A 391 9.54 -20.32 -15.34
N GLY A 392 9.76 -21.12 -14.28
CA GLY A 392 8.70 -21.54 -13.37
C GLY A 392 7.63 -22.45 -13.99
N ASP A 393 8.01 -23.39 -14.86
CA ASP A 393 7.08 -24.40 -15.43
C ASP A 393 7.22 -25.80 -14.81
N ILE A 394 8.19 -25.99 -13.92
CA ILE A 394 8.39 -27.22 -13.16
C ILE A 394 8.17 -26.95 -11.68
N THR A 395 7.30 -27.76 -11.08
CA THR A 395 7.00 -27.79 -9.66
C THR A 395 8.14 -28.42 -8.86
N SER A 396 8.52 -27.78 -7.76
CA SER A 396 9.44 -28.34 -6.77
C SER A 396 8.83 -29.60 -6.12
N HIS A 397 9.68 -30.58 -5.82
CA HIS A 397 9.33 -31.78 -5.06
C HIS A 397 9.95 -31.78 -3.65
N LEU A 398 10.34 -30.60 -3.16
CA LEU A 398 10.81 -30.42 -1.78
C LEU A 398 9.65 -30.45 -0.77
N LEU A 399 8.42 -30.21 -1.24
CA LEU A 399 7.18 -30.12 -0.46
C LEU A 399 7.15 -28.95 0.55
N LYS A 400 8.13 -28.04 0.44
CA LYS A 400 8.28 -26.82 1.21
C LYS A 400 7.59 -25.67 0.48
N ILE A 401 7.04 -24.73 1.24
CA ILE A 401 6.50 -23.48 0.71
C ILE A 401 7.68 -22.56 0.41
N ALA A 402 7.69 -21.94 -0.77
CA ALA A 402 8.56 -20.79 -1.06
C ALA A 402 7.88 -19.53 -0.53
N MET A 403 8.33 -19.00 0.62
CA MET A 403 7.72 -17.85 1.28
C MET A 403 8.05 -16.54 0.55
N PRO A 404 7.09 -15.58 0.41
CA PRO A 404 7.33 -14.33 -0.31
C PRO A 404 8.50 -13.49 0.23
N GLY A 405 8.74 -13.50 1.54
CA GLY A 405 9.83 -12.76 2.17
C GLY A 405 11.19 -13.47 2.17
N GLU A 406 11.25 -14.73 1.77
CA GLU A 406 12.48 -15.55 1.80
C GLU A 406 13.08 -15.76 0.40
N VAL A 407 12.30 -15.60 -0.67
CA VAL A 407 12.78 -15.74 -2.05
C VAL A 407 13.48 -14.47 -2.54
N ALA A 408 14.49 -14.62 -3.40
CA ALA A 408 15.17 -13.45 -3.97
C ALA A 408 14.26 -12.66 -4.94
N GLU A 409 14.64 -11.42 -5.26
CA GLU A 409 13.93 -10.60 -6.24
C GLU A 409 13.93 -11.28 -7.63
N GLY A 410 12.77 -11.33 -8.30
CA GLY A 410 12.59 -11.97 -9.61
C GLY A 410 12.39 -13.49 -9.57
N GLU A 411 12.44 -14.10 -8.40
CA GLU A 411 12.36 -15.54 -8.16
C GLU A 411 10.93 -15.92 -7.66
N PRO A 412 10.15 -16.81 -8.30
CA PRO A 412 8.75 -17.09 -7.92
C PRO A 412 8.56 -17.60 -6.48
N ASP A 413 7.47 -17.15 -5.83
CA ASP A 413 7.00 -17.64 -4.52
C ASP A 413 5.61 -18.32 -4.63
N SER A 414 5.15 -18.87 -3.52
CA SER A 414 3.93 -19.70 -3.45
C SER A 414 2.63 -18.89 -3.41
N CYS A 415 2.70 -17.55 -3.30
CA CYS A 415 1.55 -16.68 -3.05
C CYS A 415 1.32 -15.70 -4.21
N THR A 416 2.33 -14.90 -4.57
CA THR A 416 2.18 -13.76 -5.50
C THR A 416 1.88 -14.17 -6.93
N GLY A 417 2.17 -15.42 -7.31
CA GLY A 417 1.77 -15.98 -8.60
C GLY A 417 0.25 -16.05 -8.80
N CYS A 418 -0.53 -16.15 -7.72
CA CYS A 418 -1.99 -16.08 -7.72
C CYS A 418 -2.50 -14.71 -7.20
N HIS A 419 -1.79 -14.10 -6.25
CA HIS A 419 -2.12 -12.79 -5.67
C HIS A 419 -1.39 -11.65 -6.38
N THR A 420 -1.58 -11.51 -7.70
CA THR A 420 -0.82 -10.55 -8.52
C THR A 420 -1.06 -9.08 -8.18
N GLY A 421 -2.10 -8.77 -7.41
CA GLY A 421 -2.40 -7.43 -6.90
C GLY A 421 -1.76 -7.08 -5.56
N ALA A 422 -1.01 -8.01 -4.94
CA ALA A 422 -0.34 -7.79 -3.66
C ALA A 422 1.18 -7.90 -3.81
N SER A 423 1.91 -7.03 -3.11
CA SER A 423 3.37 -7.13 -3.03
C SER A 423 3.78 -8.34 -2.18
N ARG A 424 5.04 -8.76 -2.33
CA ARG A 424 5.62 -9.84 -1.52
C ARG A 424 5.66 -9.48 -0.05
N GLU A 425 6.02 -8.23 0.25
CA GLU A 425 6.09 -7.69 1.60
C GLU A 425 4.70 -7.73 2.26
N ARG A 426 3.66 -7.35 1.52
CA ARG A 426 2.27 -7.42 1.98
C ARG A 426 1.84 -8.85 2.25
N MET A 427 2.14 -9.78 1.34
CA MET A 427 1.79 -11.19 1.51
C MET A 427 2.53 -11.82 2.69
N GLN A 428 3.83 -11.54 2.84
CA GLN A 428 4.61 -12.01 3.97
C GLN A 428 4.05 -11.48 5.30
N LYS A 429 3.74 -10.18 5.37
CA LYS A 429 3.16 -9.58 6.57
C LYS A 429 1.82 -10.22 6.97
N ILE A 430 0.92 -10.49 6.01
CA ILE A 430 -0.35 -11.18 6.30
C ILE A 430 -0.11 -12.59 6.86
N ILE A 431 0.88 -13.31 6.33
CA ILE A 431 1.23 -14.64 6.84
C ILE A 431 1.76 -14.52 8.28
N ASP A 432 2.72 -13.62 8.50
CA ASP A 432 3.37 -13.43 9.79
C ASP A 432 2.36 -13.01 10.88
N ASP A 433 1.50 -12.04 10.59
CA ASP A 433 0.49 -11.54 11.53
C ASP A 433 -0.48 -12.65 11.95
N ARG A 434 -1.02 -13.39 10.97
CA ARG A 434 -1.95 -14.50 11.23
C ARG A 434 -1.31 -15.60 12.06
N GLN A 435 -0.09 -16.02 11.69
CA GLN A 435 0.62 -17.06 12.40
C GLN A 435 1.02 -16.62 13.81
N ALA A 436 1.47 -15.38 13.98
CA ALA A 436 1.81 -14.82 15.29
C ALA A 436 0.60 -14.81 16.22
N GLU A 437 -0.56 -14.39 15.72
CA GLU A 437 -1.80 -14.37 16.49
C GLU A 437 -2.25 -15.77 16.91
N ILE A 438 -2.32 -16.72 15.97
CA ILE A 438 -2.72 -18.10 16.28
C ILE A 438 -1.75 -18.76 17.26
N ARG A 439 -0.44 -18.52 17.13
CA ARG A 439 0.55 -19.03 18.08
C ARG A 439 0.37 -18.42 19.48
N ALA A 440 0.12 -17.13 19.58
CA ALA A 440 -0.14 -16.49 20.87
C ALA A 440 -1.40 -17.07 21.55
N GLU A 441 -2.47 -17.31 20.78
CA GLU A 441 -3.67 -17.97 21.30
C GLU A 441 -3.44 -19.43 21.71
N LEU A 442 -2.64 -20.18 20.94
CA LEU A 442 -2.24 -21.53 21.32
C LEU A 442 -1.46 -21.54 22.64
N ASP A 443 -0.46 -20.65 22.80
CA ASP A 443 0.32 -20.52 24.03
C ASP A 443 -0.58 -20.19 25.22
N GLU A 444 -1.53 -19.27 25.04
CA GLU A 444 -2.48 -18.90 26.10
C GLU A 444 -3.45 -20.05 26.44
N LEU A 445 -3.99 -20.74 25.44
CA LEU A 445 -4.88 -21.87 25.64
C LEU A 445 -4.14 -23.04 26.32
N GLN A 446 -2.87 -23.28 25.97
CA GLN A 446 -2.02 -24.26 26.64
C GLN A 446 -1.82 -23.91 28.12
N ASN A 447 -1.48 -22.65 28.42
CA ASN A 447 -1.36 -22.19 29.81
C ASN A 447 -2.68 -22.36 30.59
N LEU A 448 -3.82 -22.13 29.94
CA LEU A 448 -5.13 -22.29 30.56
C LEU A 448 -5.49 -23.76 30.78
N LEU A 449 -5.13 -24.65 29.85
CA LEU A 449 -5.23 -26.10 30.02
C LEU A 449 -4.39 -26.56 31.21
N ASP A 450 -3.13 -26.13 31.29
CA ASP A 450 -2.23 -26.48 32.41
C ASP A 450 -2.79 -25.99 33.76
N ALA A 451 -3.36 -24.78 33.80
CA ALA A 451 -4.02 -24.24 34.98
C ALA A 451 -5.33 -24.98 35.33
N SER A 452 -6.01 -25.55 34.33
CA SER A 452 -7.30 -26.23 34.45
C SER A 452 -7.19 -27.73 34.66
N GLN A 453 -6.00 -28.26 34.96
CA GLN A 453 -5.76 -29.70 35.11
C GLN A 453 -6.69 -30.39 36.13
N ALA A 454 -7.21 -29.65 37.12
CA ALA A 454 -8.16 -30.15 38.11
C ALA A 454 -9.50 -30.63 37.52
N ILE A 455 -9.86 -30.16 36.32
CA ILE A 455 -11.08 -30.55 35.59
C ILE A 455 -10.77 -31.40 34.34
N SER A 456 -9.58 -31.98 34.25
CA SER A 456 -9.12 -32.72 33.05
C SER A 456 -10.02 -33.88 32.61
N ASP A 457 -10.84 -34.42 33.51
CA ASP A 457 -11.78 -35.50 33.19
C ASP A 457 -13.09 -35.02 32.54
N THR A 458 -13.41 -33.72 32.59
CA THR A 458 -14.68 -33.18 32.07
C THR A 458 -14.69 -33.08 30.55
N VAL A 459 -15.89 -33.01 29.95
CA VAL A 459 -16.04 -32.89 28.50
C VAL A 459 -15.54 -31.53 28.00
N GLU A 460 -15.69 -30.49 28.82
CA GLU A 460 -15.25 -29.13 28.52
C GLU A 460 -13.73 -29.06 28.38
N TYR A 461 -12.99 -29.58 29.37
CA TYR A 461 -11.54 -29.66 29.28
C TYR A 461 -11.08 -30.49 28.09
N LYS A 462 -11.67 -31.67 27.92
CA LYS A 462 -11.32 -32.59 26.83
C LYS A 462 -11.56 -31.96 25.46
N THR A 463 -12.65 -31.22 25.29
CA THR A 463 -12.95 -30.50 24.05
C THR A 463 -11.98 -29.35 23.83
N ALA A 464 -11.63 -28.58 24.87
CA ALA A 464 -10.62 -27.54 24.78
C ALA A 464 -9.21 -28.09 24.47
N TYR A 465 -8.85 -29.25 25.02
CA TYR A 465 -7.62 -29.95 24.68
C TYR A 465 -7.60 -30.39 23.21
N THR A 466 -8.71 -30.93 22.70
CA THR A 466 -8.83 -31.25 21.27
C THR A 466 -8.75 -30.00 20.40
N ALA A 467 -9.23 -28.84 20.87
CA ALA A 467 -9.11 -27.57 20.14
C ALA A 467 -7.65 -27.18 19.95
N TYR A 468 -6.90 -27.16 21.06
CA TYR A 468 -5.47 -26.92 21.07
C TYR A 468 -4.74 -27.91 20.15
N SER A 469 -4.96 -29.22 20.37
CA SER A 469 -4.29 -30.27 19.61
C SER A 469 -4.58 -30.21 18.11
N MET A 470 -5.82 -29.89 17.71
CA MET A 470 -6.19 -29.79 16.30
C MET A 470 -5.47 -28.63 15.63
N VAL A 471 -5.45 -27.43 16.24
CA VAL A 471 -4.83 -26.25 15.61
C VAL A 471 -3.29 -26.30 15.68
N GLU A 472 -2.73 -26.82 16.77
CA GLU A 472 -1.29 -27.00 16.93
C GLU A 472 -0.73 -28.03 15.94
N SER A 473 -1.35 -29.21 15.86
CA SER A 473 -0.84 -30.33 15.03
C SER A 473 -1.05 -30.14 13.53
N GLU A 474 -1.92 -29.20 13.16
CA GLU A 474 -2.15 -28.78 11.78
C GLU A 474 -0.96 -28.00 11.24
N GLY A 475 -0.32 -27.18 12.07
CA GLY A 475 1.00 -26.60 11.81
C GLY A 475 1.07 -25.48 10.77
N SER A 476 -0.03 -25.11 10.10
CA SER A 476 -0.05 -23.90 9.26
C SER A 476 -0.26 -22.62 10.08
N PHE A 477 -0.75 -22.76 11.32
CA PHE A 477 -1.10 -21.67 12.24
C PHE A 477 -2.09 -20.67 11.60
N GLY A 478 -3.15 -21.20 10.99
CA GLY A 478 -4.23 -20.41 10.40
C GLY A 478 -4.05 -20.07 8.93
N ILE A 479 -2.97 -20.48 8.26
CA ILE A 479 -2.81 -20.20 6.83
C ILE A 479 -3.71 -21.10 5.96
N HIS A 480 -3.90 -22.36 6.34
CA HIS A 480 -4.88 -23.21 5.66
C HIS A 480 -6.31 -22.71 5.88
N ASN A 481 -6.64 -22.25 7.09
CA ASN A 481 -7.95 -21.69 7.41
C ASN A 481 -7.94 -20.84 8.71
N TYR A 482 -7.78 -19.53 8.55
CA TYR A 482 -7.63 -18.62 9.70
C TYR A 482 -8.92 -18.50 10.50
N GLY A 483 -10.07 -18.30 9.83
CA GLY A 483 -11.37 -18.16 10.50
C GLY A 483 -11.76 -19.40 11.30
N TYR A 484 -11.55 -20.60 10.74
CA TYR A 484 -11.85 -21.84 11.43
C TYR A 484 -10.92 -22.10 12.61
N ALA A 485 -9.61 -21.86 12.46
CA ALA A 485 -8.66 -21.96 13.56
C ALA A 485 -9.04 -21.04 14.74
N LYS A 486 -9.40 -19.78 14.45
CA LYS A 486 -9.88 -18.81 15.45
C LYS A 486 -11.13 -19.31 16.18
N ALA A 487 -12.12 -19.83 15.47
CA ALA A 487 -13.35 -20.33 16.07
C ALA A 487 -13.10 -21.56 16.96
N ILE A 488 -12.21 -22.48 16.55
CA ILE A 488 -11.81 -23.63 17.35
C ILE A 488 -11.15 -23.16 18.65
N LEU A 489 -10.18 -22.24 18.58
CA LEU A 489 -9.49 -21.72 19.76
C LEU A 489 -10.45 -20.95 20.67
N ALA A 490 -11.29 -20.08 20.11
CA ALA A 490 -12.33 -19.36 20.86
C ALA A 490 -13.25 -20.32 21.62
N LYS A 491 -13.65 -21.44 20.99
CA LYS A 491 -14.43 -22.48 21.66
C LYS A 491 -13.66 -23.13 22.81
N GLY A 492 -12.36 -23.38 22.63
CA GLY A 492 -11.48 -23.87 23.69
C GLY A 492 -11.44 -22.95 24.91
N PHE A 493 -11.26 -21.65 24.70
CA PHE A 493 -11.28 -20.63 25.76
C PHE A 493 -12.63 -20.53 26.47
N GLU A 494 -13.74 -20.53 25.71
CA GLU A 494 -15.11 -20.52 26.25
C GLU A 494 -15.33 -21.65 27.25
N LEU A 495 -14.93 -22.87 26.86
CA LEU A 495 -15.14 -24.08 27.66
C LEU A 495 -14.33 -24.09 28.97
N LEU A 496 -13.22 -23.36 29.02
CA LEU A 496 -12.39 -23.22 30.22
C LEU A 496 -12.76 -21.99 31.06
N GLY A 497 -13.93 -21.38 30.80
CA GLY A 497 -14.47 -20.28 31.61
C GLY A 497 -13.88 -18.91 31.27
N GLN A 498 -13.16 -18.80 30.15
CA GLN A 498 -12.72 -17.54 29.56
C GLN A 498 -13.46 -17.32 28.24
N ALA A 499 -14.79 -17.16 28.30
CA ALA A 499 -15.56 -16.81 27.12
C ALA A 499 -14.97 -15.54 26.48
N ARG A 500 -14.25 -15.73 25.38
CA ARG A 500 -13.84 -14.63 24.51
C ARG A 500 -15.11 -14.17 23.83
N THR A 501 -15.56 -12.95 24.12
CA THR A 501 -16.31 -12.24 23.10
C THR A 501 -15.37 -12.10 21.91
N GLU A 502 -15.77 -12.62 20.75
CA GLU A 502 -14.95 -12.84 19.54
C GLU A 502 -14.21 -11.59 19.05
N SER A 503 -14.66 -10.41 19.48
CA SER A 503 -14.09 -9.13 19.06
C SER A 503 -12.83 -8.77 19.85
N PRO A 504 -11.72 -8.37 19.18
CA PRO A 504 -10.57 -7.76 19.85
C PRO A 504 -10.93 -6.40 20.49
N TYR A 505 -12.08 -5.83 20.12
CA TYR A 505 -12.69 -4.68 20.77
C TYR A 505 -13.38 -5.10 22.08
N ILE A 506 -13.10 -4.37 23.16
CA ILE A 506 -13.62 -4.64 24.51
C ILE A 506 -14.78 -3.71 24.89
N GLY A 507 -14.98 -2.62 24.14
CA GLY A 507 -16.03 -1.64 24.35
C GLY A 507 -15.66 -0.55 25.35
N SER A 508 -16.29 0.60 25.17
CA SER A 508 -16.00 1.85 25.89
C SER A 508 -16.30 1.76 27.39
N ASP A 509 -17.28 0.94 27.78
CA ASP A 509 -17.61 0.72 29.19
C ASP A 509 -16.40 0.16 29.97
N ALA A 510 -15.61 -0.71 29.35
CA ALA A 510 -14.39 -1.25 29.95
C ALA A 510 -13.31 -0.16 30.07
N CYS A 511 -13.18 0.72 29.08
CA CYS A 511 -12.28 1.87 29.14
C CYS A 511 -12.68 2.83 30.27
N VAL A 512 -13.96 3.18 30.35
CA VAL A 512 -14.51 4.11 31.36
C VAL A 512 -14.31 3.57 32.77
N ALA A 513 -14.41 2.25 33.00
CA ALA A 513 -14.18 1.65 34.31
C ALA A 513 -12.81 1.99 34.91
N CYS A 514 -11.77 2.14 34.08
CA CYS A 514 -10.44 2.55 34.51
C CYS A 514 -10.21 4.06 34.36
N HIS A 515 -10.57 4.62 33.20
CA HIS A 515 -10.24 6.01 32.86
C HIS A 515 -11.09 7.05 33.60
N SER A 516 -12.29 6.70 34.08
CA SER A 516 -13.05 7.58 34.99
C SER A 516 -12.37 7.79 36.35
N VAL A 517 -11.42 6.93 36.71
CA VAL A 517 -10.65 7.02 37.97
C VAL A 517 -9.25 7.57 37.73
N ILE A 518 -8.59 7.14 36.65
CA ILE A 518 -7.18 7.47 36.39
C ILE A 518 -7.04 8.79 35.64
N THR A 519 -7.95 9.09 34.72
CA THR A 519 -7.95 10.28 33.85
C THR A 519 -9.38 10.77 33.61
N PRO A 520 -10.11 11.19 34.67
CA PRO A 520 -11.54 11.50 34.58
C PRO A 520 -11.85 12.54 33.49
N GLU A 521 -10.94 13.49 33.29
CA GLU A 521 -11.10 14.56 32.30
C GLU A 521 -11.24 14.01 30.87
N VAL A 522 -10.58 12.89 30.54
CA VAL A 522 -10.67 12.27 29.20
C VAL A 522 -12.09 11.78 28.93
N VAL A 523 -12.71 11.12 29.91
CA VAL A 523 -14.07 10.60 29.77
C VAL A 523 -15.07 11.76 29.70
N GLU A 524 -14.95 12.72 30.61
CA GLU A 524 -15.84 13.89 30.68
C GLU A 524 -15.80 14.72 29.39
N ASN A 525 -14.60 15.05 28.90
CA ASN A 525 -14.45 15.84 27.68
C ASN A 525 -14.89 15.07 26.43
N PHE A 526 -14.69 13.75 26.39
CA PHE A 526 -15.11 12.93 25.25
C PHE A 526 -16.64 12.92 25.08
N GLU A 527 -17.38 12.85 26.19
CA GLU A 527 -18.86 12.89 26.18
C GLU A 527 -19.42 14.18 25.57
N ASP A 528 -18.67 15.28 25.68
CA ASP A 528 -19.01 16.58 25.11
C ASP A 528 -18.72 16.70 23.61
N THR A 529 -18.00 15.74 23.02
CA THR A 529 -17.78 15.68 21.57
C THR A 529 -19.04 15.25 20.82
N LEU A 530 -18.99 15.29 19.48
CA LEU A 530 -20.05 14.73 18.62
C LEU A 530 -19.74 13.31 18.12
N HIS A 531 -18.56 12.75 18.44
CA HIS A 531 -18.10 11.46 17.91
C HIS A 531 -18.96 10.30 18.39
N ASN A 532 -19.16 10.20 19.71
CA ASN A 532 -20.00 9.17 20.34
C ASN A 532 -21.51 9.35 20.02
N TRP A 533 -21.93 10.49 19.47
CA TRP A 533 -23.32 10.78 19.09
C TRP A 533 -23.61 10.58 17.60
N LYS A 534 -22.68 9.97 16.85
CA LYS A 534 -22.82 9.77 15.41
C LYS A 534 -24.00 8.87 15.04
N LEU A 535 -24.22 7.79 15.78
CA LEU A 535 -25.35 6.89 15.65
C LEU A 535 -25.85 6.56 17.07
N ARG A 536 -27.15 6.71 17.33
CA ARG A 536 -27.75 6.28 18.59
C ARG A 536 -29.13 5.64 18.39
N PRO A 537 -29.57 4.77 19.32
CA PRO A 537 -30.98 4.40 19.46
C PRO A 537 -31.88 5.64 19.52
N ARG A 538 -33.11 5.51 19.01
CA ARG A 538 -34.09 6.61 18.97
C ARG A 538 -34.29 7.28 20.34
N ASP A 539 -34.35 6.50 21.41
CA ASP A 539 -34.61 6.94 22.78
C ASP A 539 -33.44 7.68 23.43
N GLU A 540 -32.23 7.52 22.91
CA GLU A 540 -31.03 8.26 23.34
C GLU A 540 -30.80 9.55 22.50
N ALA A 541 -31.54 9.74 21.41
CA ALA A 541 -31.30 10.82 20.45
C ALA A 541 -32.10 12.10 20.71
N ASN A 542 -31.48 13.26 20.47
CA ASN A 542 -32.17 14.55 20.36
C ASN A 542 -32.77 14.69 18.97
N ILE A 543 -34.00 14.20 18.80
CA ILE A 543 -34.70 14.17 17.50
C ILE A 543 -35.13 15.58 17.08
N VAL A 544 -34.82 15.94 15.83
CA VAL A 544 -35.22 17.20 15.21
C VAL A 544 -36.17 16.98 14.02
N GLY A 545 -36.81 18.04 13.55
CA GLY A 545 -37.80 17.97 12.49
C GLY A 545 -39.19 17.57 12.97
N GLN A 546 -40.21 18.20 12.39
CA GLN A 546 -41.60 17.96 12.78
C GLN A 546 -42.11 16.70 12.08
N PHE A 547 -42.44 15.68 12.88
CA PHE A 547 -43.18 14.50 12.45
C PHE A 547 -44.69 14.68 12.75
N PRO A 548 -45.60 14.09 11.95
CA PRO A 548 -45.33 13.26 10.77
C PRO A 548 -44.86 14.07 9.56
N VAL A 549 -44.11 13.42 8.67
CA VAL A 549 -43.62 14.01 7.41
C VAL A 549 -44.00 13.13 6.23
N THR A 550 -44.46 13.74 5.13
CA THR A 550 -44.73 13.04 3.88
C THR A 550 -43.55 13.24 2.92
N ASP A 551 -42.98 12.15 2.43
CA ASP A 551 -41.88 12.20 1.46
C ASP A 551 -42.36 12.53 0.04
N VAL A 552 -41.41 12.68 -0.88
CA VAL A 552 -41.68 13.04 -2.29
C VAL A 552 -42.47 11.98 -3.06
N ASN A 553 -42.53 10.75 -2.55
CA ASN A 553 -43.29 9.64 -3.13
C ASN A 553 -44.69 9.50 -2.51
N GLY A 554 -45.06 10.40 -1.59
CA GLY A 554 -46.37 10.42 -0.94
C GLY A 554 -46.48 9.49 0.26
N GLN A 555 -45.39 8.86 0.71
CA GLN A 555 -45.40 8.03 1.92
C GLN A 555 -45.23 8.91 3.16
N THR A 556 -46.06 8.67 4.18
CA THR A 556 -46.00 9.40 5.45
C THR A 556 -45.20 8.61 6.49
N TRP A 557 -44.24 9.27 7.10
CA TRP A 557 -43.34 8.74 8.13
C TRP A 557 -43.66 9.35 9.49
N THR A 558 -43.63 8.53 10.52
CA THR A 558 -43.87 8.90 11.92
C THR A 558 -42.66 8.55 12.78
N LEU A 559 -42.65 9.01 14.04
CA LEU A 559 -41.58 8.62 14.96
C LEU A 559 -41.56 7.11 15.26
N ASP A 560 -42.68 6.41 15.10
CA ASP A 560 -42.75 4.95 15.25
C ASP A 560 -42.07 4.20 14.09
N ASP A 561 -41.72 4.92 13.02
CA ASP A 561 -40.94 4.39 11.90
C ASP A 561 -39.43 4.58 12.06
N VAL A 562 -38.97 5.09 13.21
CA VAL A 562 -37.56 5.37 13.50
C VAL A 562 -37.06 4.45 14.59
N ASP A 563 -36.02 3.67 14.29
CA ASP A 563 -35.32 2.81 15.26
C ASP A 563 -34.02 3.45 15.73
N TYR A 564 -33.26 4.08 14.82
CA TYR A 564 -31.98 4.72 15.11
C TYR A 564 -31.84 6.08 14.42
N VAL A 565 -30.98 6.93 14.96
CA VAL A 565 -30.76 8.31 14.50
C VAL A 565 -29.29 8.54 14.19
N ILE A 566 -29.00 8.98 12.96
CA ILE A 566 -27.67 9.41 12.53
C ILE A 566 -27.53 10.90 12.80
N GLY A 567 -26.53 11.29 13.59
CA GLY A 567 -26.38 12.64 14.13
C GLY A 567 -27.34 12.89 15.28
N ALA A 568 -27.27 12.03 16.32
CA ALA A 568 -28.18 12.03 17.46
C ALA A 568 -28.08 13.29 18.34
N ARG A 569 -26.93 13.97 18.30
CA ARG A 569 -26.74 15.34 18.77
C ARG A 569 -26.50 16.24 17.54
N PRO A 570 -27.55 16.77 16.91
CA PRO A 570 -27.46 17.26 15.54
C PRO A 570 -26.75 18.63 15.46
N LYS A 571 -25.89 18.78 14.44
CA LYS A 571 -25.18 20.04 14.11
C LYS A 571 -25.62 20.61 12.75
N TRP A 572 -25.59 19.78 11.70
CA TRP A 572 -25.90 20.22 10.33
C TRP A 572 -27.18 19.57 9.78
N LYS A 573 -27.29 18.26 9.94
CA LYS A 573 -28.40 17.45 9.42
C LYS A 573 -28.61 16.22 10.29
N GLN A 574 -29.84 15.71 10.29
CA GLN A 574 -30.19 14.46 10.96
C GLN A 574 -30.88 13.51 9.97
N ARG A 575 -30.56 12.21 10.07
CA ARG A 575 -31.17 11.14 9.27
C ARG A 575 -31.66 10.04 10.20
N TYR A 576 -32.59 9.25 9.69
CA TYR A 576 -33.35 8.29 10.49
C TYR A 576 -33.26 6.91 9.85
N ILE A 577 -33.12 5.87 10.66
CA ILE A 577 -33.01 4.49 10.21
C ILE A 577 -34.23 3.71 10.68
N LYS A 578 -34.77 2.87 9.80
CA LYS A 578 -35.74 1.83 10.12
C LYS A 578 -35.16 0.46 9.77
N VAL A 579 -35.30 -0.50 10.67
CA VAL A 579 -34.94 -1.90 10.44
C VAL A 579 -36.14 -2.62 9.84
N ILE A 580 -35.97 -3.16 8.64
CA ILE A 580 -37.01 -3.90 7.91
C ILE A 580 -36.41 -5.25 7.50
N ASP A 581 -37.00 -6.34 7.99
CA ASP A 581 -36.54 -7.72 7.73
C ASP A 581 -35.04 -7.92 8.02
N GLY A 582 -34.55 -7.34 9.13
CA GLY A 582 -33.14 -7.40 9.54
C GLY A 582 -32.21 -6.39 8.86
N VAL A 583 -32.66 -5.75 7.77
CA VAL A 583 -31.87 -4.78 7.00
C VAL A 583 -32.06 -3.37 7.54
N TRP A 584 -30.95 -2.67 7.78
CA TRP A 584 -30.95 -1.30 8.30
C TRP A 584 -31.08 -0.31 7.14
N ARG A 585 -32.23 0.35 7.03
CA ARG A 585 -32.53 1.27 5.92
C ARG A 585 -32.61 2.70 6.40
N ILE A 586 -31.87 3.59 5.73
CA ILE A 586 -32.00 5.03 5.95
C ILE A 586 -33.31 5.50 5.29
N LEU A 587 -34.17 6.19 6.04
CA LEU A 587 -35.43 6.72 5.51
C LEU A 587 -35.16 7.73 4.38
N PRO A 588 -36.10 7.87 3.41
CA PRO A 588 -35.92 8.70 2.21
C PRO A 588 -36.00 10.22 2.47
N ILE A 589 -35.76 10.63 3.72
CA ILE A 589 -35.92 11.97 4.27
C ILE A 589 -34.71 12.32 5.13
N GLN A 590 -34.30 13.59 5.11
CA GLN A 590 -33.35 14.13 6.08
C GLN A 590 -33.81 15.51 6.54
N TRP A 591 -33.51 15.84 7.79
CA TRP A 591 -33.77 17.16 8.34
C TRP A 591 -32.53 18.04 8.18
N ASN A 592 -32.67 19.21 7.55
CA ASN A 592 -31.61 20.22 7.47
C ASN A 592 -31.79 21.22 8.62
N LEU A 593 -30.80 21.33 9.51
CA LEU A 593 -30.90 22.23 10.66
C LEU A 593 -30.75 23.70 10.26
N ALA A 594 -29.99 24.00 9.21
CA ALA A 594 -29.74 25.37 8.79
C ALA A 594 -30.98 26.03 8.16
N THR A 595 -31.78 25.26 7.42
CA THR A 595 -33.00 25.76 6.78
C THR A 595 -34.27 25.41 7.55
N GLU A 596 -34.17 24.55 8.58
CA GLU A 596 -35.32 23.98 9.30
C GLU A 596 -36.34 23.30 8.36
N GLU A 597 -35.83 22.59 7.35
CA GLU A 597 -36.66 21.95 6.32
C GLU A 597 -36.35 20.47 6.17
N TRP A 598 -37.40 19.72 5.83
CA TRP A 598 -37.30 18.36 5.32
C TRP A 598 -36.82 18.38 3.87
N VAL A 599 -35.75 17.64 3.58
CA VAL A 599 -35.26 17.48 2.22
C VAL A 599 -35.19 16.00 1.83
N PRO A 600 -35.44 15.64 0.56
CA PRO A 600 -35.38 14.25 0.11
C PRO A 600 -33.96 13.68 0.24
N TYR A 601 -33.84 12.40 0.62
CA TYR A 601 -32.57 11.70 0.72
C TYR A 601 -32.65 10.33 0.05
N HIS A 602 -32.00 10.16 -1.11
CA HIS A 602 -32.02 8.89 -1.87
C HIS A 602 -33.42 8.28 -2.03
N ALA A 603 -34.43 9.11 -2.28
CA ALA A 603 -35.84 8.69 -2.29
C ALA A 603 -36.14 7.55 -3.28
N ASP A 604 -35.34 7.41 -4.34
CA ASP A 604 -35.51 6.36 -5.35
C ASP A 604 -34.75 5.06 -5.02
N THR A 605 -33.78 5.08 -4.10
CA THR A 605 -32.87 3.96 -3.83
C THR A 605 -32.80 3.55 -2.36
N TRP A 606 -33.56 4.19 -1.47
CA TRP A 606 -33.49 3.95 -0.02
C TRP A 606 -33.80 2.49 0.40
N GLN A 607 -34.54 1.76 -0.43
CA GLN A 607 -34.90 0.35 -0.17
C GLN A 607 -33.81 -0.65 -0.53
N THR A 608 -32.86 -0.26 -1.38
CA THR A 608 -31.83 -1.17 -1.92
C THR A 608 -30.46 -0.97 -1.27
N VAL A 609 -30.30 0.09 -0.47
CA VAL A 609 -29.04 0.41 0.20
C VAL A 609 -29.10 -0.07 1.63
N ASP A 610 -28.26 -1.05 1.96
CA ASP A 610 -28.04 -1.46 3.35
C ASP A 610 -27.05 -0.49 4.03
N TYR A 611 -27.49 0.08 5.14
CA TYR A 611 -26.65 0.89 6.02
C TYR A 611 -25.41 0.13 6.48
N LYS A 612 -25.57 -1.18 6.77
CA LYS A 612 -24.46 -2.04 7.19
C LYS A 612 -23.43 -2.28 6.10
N VAL A 613 -23.69 -1.96 4.82
CA VAL A 613 -22.71 -2.08 3.72
C VAL A 613 -22.11 -0.73 3.32
N SER A 614 -22.82 0.36 3.59
CA SER A 614 -22.41 1.70 3.13
C SER A 614 -21.89 2.63 4.22
N CYS A 615 -22.17 2.35 5.49
CA CYS A 615 -22.07 3.39 6.54
C CYS A 615 -21.59 2.90 7.91
N VAL A 616 -21.89 1.66 8.30
CA VAL A 616 -21.74 1.20 9.69
C VAL A 616 -20.30 1.31 10.20
N GLY A 617 -19.29 0.93 9.42
CA GLY A 617 -17.89 0.99 9.86
C GLY A 617 -17.38 2.39 10.20
N CYS A 618 -17.93 3.45 9.60
CA CYS A 618 -17.60 4.84 9.95
C CYS A 618 -18.52 5.45 11.03
N HIS A 619 -19.51 4.71 11.51
CA HIS A 619 -20.56 5.23 12.41
C HIS A 619 -20.67 4.45 13.73
N THR A 620 -19.98 3.33 13.85
CA THR A 620 -19.95 2.44 15.02
C THR A 620 -18.52 1.98 15.27
N THR A 621 -18.26 1.37 16.43
CA THR A 621 -16.94 0.82 16.77
C THR A 621 -16.99 -0.71 16.84
N GLY A 622 -16.01 -1.37 16.22
CA GLY A 622 -15.85 -2.83 16.27
C GLY A 622 -16.94 -3.61 15.52
N PHE A 623 -17.35 -3.15 14.33
CA PHE A 623 -18.25 -3.92 13.45
C PHE A 623 -17.52 -5.13 12.88
N ASP A 624 -18.16 -6.31 12.93
CA ASP A 624 -17.64 -7.56 12.38
C ASP A 624 -18.43 -7.95 11.13
N ILE A 625 -17.77 -7.88 9.97
CA ILE A 625 -18.38 -8.24 8.69
C ILE A 625 -18.66 -9.74 8.56
N ASN A 626 -17.94 -10.59 9.30
CA ASN A 626 -18.12 -12.04 9.26
C ASN A 626 -19.26 -12.49 10.18
N ASN A 627 -19.57 -11.66 11.19
CA ASN A 627 -20.68 -11.90 12.11
C ASN A 627 -21.56 -10.64 12.25
N PRO A 628 -22.25 -10.21 11.18
CA PRO A 628 -23.01 -8.96 11.15
C PRO A 628 -24.25 -8.96 12.05
N GLU A 629 -24.61 -10.12 12.64
CA GLU A 629 -25.70 -10.26 13.62
C GLU A 629 -25.20 -10.46 15.07
N ALA A 630 -23.89 -10.38 15.31
CA ALA A 630 -23.32 -10.41 16.66
C ALA A 630 -23.93 -9.34 17.59
N ASN A 631 -23.71 -9.49 18.90
CA ASN A 631 -24.12 -8.50 19.91
C ASN A 631 -25.62 -8.15 19.85
N GLY A 632 -26.48 -9.17 19.71
CA GLY A 632 -27.93 -9.00 19.69
C GLY A 632 -28.47 -8.42 18.38
N GLY A 633 -27.86 -8.76 17.24
CA GLY A 633 -28.29 -8.32 15.90
C GLY A 633 -27.65 -7.01 15.42
N LEU A 634 -26.77 -6.42 16.23
CA LEU A 634 -26.09 -5.15 15.90
C LEU A 634 -24.89 -5.36 14.97
N GLY A 635 -24.09 -6.40 15.23
CA GLY A 635 -22.86 -6.71 14.52
C GLY A 635 -21.66 -5.85 14.92
N PHE A 636 -21.81 -4.90 15.85
CA PHE A 636 -20.72 -4.03 16.35
C PHE A 636 -20.70 -3.99 17.89
N VAL A 637 -19.62 -3.48 18.46
CA VAL A 637 -19.42 -3.42 19.93
C VAL A 637 -20.06 -2.16 20.53
N ASP A 638 -19.79 -0.98 19.97
CA ASP A 638 -20.33 0.29 20.49
C ASP A 638 -21.05 1.15 19.44
N PHE A 639 -22.07 1.88 19.90
CA PHE A 639 -22.72 2.94 19.15
C PHE A 639 -21.86 4.20 19.04
N GLY A 640 -21.78 4.76 17.83
CA GLY A 640 -20.97 5.94 17.55
C GLY A 640 -19.50 5.59 17.33
N ILE A 641 -18.70 6.62 17.07
CA ILE A 641 -17.24 6.49 17.06
C ILE A 641 -16.78 6.65 18.49
N THR A 642 -16.14 5.62 19.03
CA THR A 642 -15.72 5.55 20.43
C THR A 642 -14.21 5.33 20.57
N CYS A 643 -13.71 5.15 21.79
CA CYS A 643 -12.28 5.13 22.12
C CYS A 643 -11.48 4.22 21.17
N GLU A 644 -11.95 2.99 20.96
CA GLU A 644 -11.22 1.97 20.22
C GLU A 644 -11.20 2.23 18.69
N ALA A 645 -12.08 3.09 18.17
CA ALA A 645 -12.03 3.50 16.77
C ALA A 645 -10.81 4.41 16.48
N CYS A 646 -10.30 5.12 17.49
CA CYS A 646 -9.12 5.98 17.37
C CYS A 646 -7.85 5.36 17.96
N HIS A 647 -8.01 4.50 18.98
CA HIS A 647 -6.89 3.90 19.72
C HIS A 647 -6.61 2.44 19.35
N GLY A 648 -7.46 1.84 18.52
CA GLY A 648 -7.40 0.43 18.16
C GLY A 648 -8.10 -0.47 19.20
N PRO A 649 -8.16 -1.78 18.93
CA PRO A 649 -8.80 -2.75 19.83
C PRO A 649 -8.13 -2.77 21.22
N GLY A 650 -8.92 -2.56 22.27
CA GLY A 650 -8.43 -2.34 23.64
C GLY A 650 -8.31 -3.59 24.50
N ARG A 651 -8.68 -4.78 24.01
CA ARG A 651 -8.72 -6.01 24.82
C ARG A 651 -7.37 -6.39 25.41
N GLU A 652 -6.29 -6.39 24.61
CA GLU A 652 -4.94 -6.71 25.10
C GLU A 652 -4.45 -5.68 26.13
N HIS A 653 -4.70 -4.40 25.86
CA HIS A 653 -4.37 -3.32 26.79
C HIS A 653 -5.08 -3.51 28.14
N ALA A 654 -6.39 -3.79 28.12
CA ALA A 654 -7.17 -3.98 29.33
C ALA A 654 -6.75 -5.26 30.10
N SER A 655 -6.57 -6.38 29.40
CA SER A 655 -6.24 -7.68 30.02
C SER A 655 -4.82 -7.72 30.60
N SER A 656 -3.89 -6.95 30.03
CA SER A 656 -2.51 -6.80 30.53
C SER A 656 -2.37 -5.83 31.70
N GLY A 657 -3.48 -5.34 32.27
CA GLY A 657 -3.47 -4.39 33.38
C GLY A 657 -3.15 -2.95 32.95
N GLY A 658 -3.40 -2.61 31.69
CA GLY A 658 -3.21 -1.27 31.14
C GLY A 658 -1.86 -1.03 30.46
N ASP A 659 -1.25 -2.07 29.86
CA ASP A 659 0.02 -1.89 29.14
C ASP A 659 -0.15 -0.92 27.96
N LYS A 660 0.53 0.22 28.03
CA LYS A 660 0.44 1.30 27.04
C LYS A 660 1.07 0.94 25.70
N THR A 661 1.89 -0.11 25.64
CA THR A 661 2.48 -0.59 24.38
C THR A 661 1.50 -1.37 23.52
N LYS A 662 0.36 -1.78 24.10
CA LYS A 662 -0.70 -2.58 23.47
C LYS A 662 -1.88 -1.76 22.97
N ILE A 663 -1.75 -0.44 22.89
CA ILE A 663 -2.79 0.46 22.42
C ILE A 663 -2.15 1.69 21.74
N VAL A 664 -2.79 2.22 20.70
CA VAL A 664 -2.27 3.41 20.02
C VAL A 664 -2.47 4.63 20.91
N LYS A 665 -1.39 5.27 21.32
CA LYS A 665 -1.45 6.48 22.16
C LYS A 665 -1.72 7.76 21.35
N THR A 666 -1.05 7.92 20.22
CA THR A 666 -1.15 9.10 19.35
C THR A 666 -1.65 8.66 17.97
N PRO A 667 -2.87 9.03 17.57
CA PRO A 667 -3.39 8.70 16.25
C PRO A 667 -2.73 9.59 15.19
N SER A 668 -2.34 8.98 14.05
CA SER A 668 -2.00 9.72 12.83
C SER A 668 -3.27 10.24 12.14
N SER A 669 -3.12 11.15 11.18
CA SER A 669 -4.26 11.63 10.35
C SER A 669 -4.94 10.52 9.58
N GLU A 670 -4.23 9.43 9.28
CA GLU A 670 -4.79 8.24 8.66
C GLU A 670 -5.88 7.57 9.53
N VAL A 671 -5.75 7.64 10.86
CA VAL A 671 -6.81 7.16 11.78
C VAL A 671 -8.09 7.96 11.58
N CYS A 672 -7.97 9.29 11.44
CA CYS A 672 -9.09 10.16 11.15
C CYS A 672 -9.65 9.85 9.75
N ALA A 673 -8.78 9.58 8.78
CA ALA A 673 -9.12 9.20 7.42
C ALA A 673 -9.97 7.94 7.32
N GLY A 674 -9.88 7.05 8.31
CA GLY A 674 -10.76 5.89 8.44
C GLY A 674 -12.25 6.24 8.29
N CYS A 675 -12.63 7.45 8.71
CA CYS A 675 -13.98 7.99 8.56
C CYS A 675 -14.05 9.28 7.72
N HIS A 676 -13.03 10.14 7.81
CA HIS A 676 -12.96 11.46 7.18
C HIS A 676 -12.36 11.43 5.76
N SER A 677 -12.67 10.36 5.02
CA SER A 677 -12.29 10.16 3.64
C SER A 677 -13.48 9.63 2.82
N ARG A 678 -13.34 9.55 1.49
CA ARG A 678 -14.33 8.92 0.61
C ARG A 678 -13.63 7.92 -0.29
N GLY A 679 -14.14 6.70 -0.28
CA GLY A 679 -13.63 5.64 -1.12
C GLY A 679 -14.56 4.44 -1.08
N LYS A 680 -14.00 3.30 -1.48
CA LYS A 680 -14.60 1.99 -1.25
C LYS A 680 -13.49 0.97 -1.02
N THR A 681 -13.77 -0.14 -0.34
CA THR A 681 -12.76 -1.20 -0.17
C THR A 681 -12.18 -1.66 -1.51
N ILE A 682 -10.90 -2.03 -1.57
CA ILE A 682 -10.25 -2.42 -2.84
C ILE A 682 -11.01 -3.57 -3.51
N GLU A 683 -11.15 -3.50 -4.83
CA GLU A 683 -11.87 -4.51 -5.61
C GLU A 683 -11.22 -5.89 -5.45
N GLY A 684 -12.04 -6.92 -5.18
CA GLY A 684 -11.58 -8.29 -4.97
C GLY A 684 -11.12 -8.62 -3.54
N LEU A 685 -11.09 -7.66 -2.61
CA LEU A 685 -10.79 -7.97 -1.20
C LEU A 685 -11.94 -8.68 -0.47
N TYR A 686 -13.18 -8.33 -0.81
CA TYR A 686 -14.40 -8.87 -0.21
C TYR A 686 -15.47 -9.10 -1.29
N ASP A 687 -16.45 -9.95 -1.00
CA ASP A 687 -17.59 -10.22 -1.91
C ASP A 687 -18.39 -8.96 -2.26
N VAL A 688 -18.34 -7.94 -1.40
CA VAL A 688 -18.97 -6.64 -1.59
C VAL A 688 -17.97 -5.51 -1.35
N ARG A 689 -18.07 -4.43 -2.14
CA ARG A 689 -17.29 -3.21 -1.89
C ARG A 689 -17.95 -2.35 -0.83
N TYR A 690 -17.36 -2.32 0.36
CA TYR A 690 -17.83 -1.54 1.50
C TYR A 690 -17.50 -0.04 1.35
N GLY A 691 -18.34 0.81 1.96
CA GLY A 691 -18.20 2.27 1.95
C GLY A 691 -17.28 2.84 3.04
N TRP A 692 -16.51 1.99 3.72
CA TRP A 692 -15.52 2.32 4.75
C TRP A 692 -14.31 1.37 4.58
N PRO A 693 -13.16 1.66 5.21
CA PRO A 693 -11.94 0.87 5.02
C PRO A 693 -11.93 -0.39 5.88
N GLU A 694 -12.73 -1.39 5.50
CA GLU A 694 -12.75 -2.68 6.19
C GLU A 694 -11.37 -3.36 6.16
N GLY A 695 -10.91 -3.82 7.33
CA GLY A 695 -9.55 -4.34 7.54
C GLY A 695 -8.53 -3.29 8.03
N TYR A 696 -8.88 -2.00 8.04
CA TYR A 696 -8.08 -0.94 8.67
C TYR A 696 -8.55 -0.69 10.11
N TYR A 697 -7.60 -0.62 11.06
CA TYR A 697 -7.82 -0.10 12.40
C TYR A 697 -6.50 0.43 12.99
N PRO A 698 -6.55 1.36 13.96
CA PRO A 698 -5.33 1.91 14.54
C PRO A 698 -4.47 0.80 15.18
N GLY A 699 -3.20 0.72 14.78
CA GLY A 699 -2.26 -0.26 15.31
C GLY A 699 -2.23 -1.60 14.58
N SER A 700 -3.06 -1.81 13.54
CA SER A 700 -2.99 -3.02 12.70
C SER A 700 -1.70 -3.14 11.88
N GLY A 701 -1.03 -2.02 11.62
CA GLY A 701 0.09 -1.94 10.68
C GLY A 701 -0.32 -2.07 9.21
N VAL A 702 -1.63 -1.96 8.90
CA VAL A 702 -2.19 -1.90 7.55
C VAL A 702 -2.39 -0.44 7.18
N ALA A 703 -1.88 -0.01 6.02
CA ALA A 703 -2.15 1.33 5.51
C ALA A 703 -3.58 1.42 4.97
N LEU A 704 -4.19 2.60 5.03
CA LEU A 704 -5.54 2.87 4.55
C LEU A 704 -5.66 2.53 3.06
N GLU A 705 -4.68 2.93 2.27
CA GLU A 705 -4.64 2.68 0.81
C GLU A 705 -4.57 1.19 0.45
N ASP A 706 -4.06 0.32 1.35
CA ASP A 706 -4.00 -1.12 1.11
C ASP A 706 -5.38 -1.78 1.06
N VAL A 707 -6.35 -1.18 1.73
CA VAL A 707 -7.70 -1.73 1.90
C VAL A 707 -8.79 -0.82 1.34
N TYR A 708 -8.49 0.44 1.02
CA TYR A 708 -9.49 1.43 0.64
C TYR A 708 -9.04 2.32 -0.53
N ASP A 709 -9.76 2.20 -1.64
CA ASP A 709 -9.52 2.98 -2.86
C ASP A 709 -10.19 4.36 -2.73
N LEU A 710 -9.35 5.37 -2.48
CA LEU A 710 -9.71 6.79 -2.35
C LEU A 710 -10.00 7.44 -3.72
N ASP A 711 -9.40 6.91 -4.80
CA ASP A 711 -9.57 7.38 -6.18
C ASP A 711 -10.98 7.19 -6.72
N TRP A 712 -11.76 6.27 -6.14
CA TRP A 712 -13.19 6.13 -6.42
C TRP A 712 -13.95 7.47 -6.35
N SER A 713 -13.47 8.42 -5.55
CA SER A 713 -14.07 9.75 -5.38
C SER A 713 -13.55 10.85 -6.31
N ALA A 714 -12.67 10.56 -7.27
CA ALA A 714 -11.98 11.53 -8.14
C ALA A 714 -12.91 12.50 -8.90
N LYS A 715 -14.18 12.14 -9.17
CA LYS A 715 -15.16 13.05 -9.80
C LYS A 715 -15.74 14.11 -8.86
N ARG A 716 -15.34 14.13 -7.59
CA ARG A 716 -15.89 14.99 -6.52
C ARG A 716 -14.91 16.08 -6.10
N TRP A 717 -14.09 16.54 -7.03
CA TRP A 717 -13.09 17.58 -6.85
C TRP A 717 -13.42 18.81 -7.71
N TRP A 718 -13.16 19.99 -7.15
CA TRP A 718 -12.92 21.24 -7.88
C TRP A 718 -11.55 21.11 -8.55
N PHE A 719 -11.39 21.61 -9.78
CA PHE A 719 -10.08 21.85 -10.38
C PHE A 719 -10.03 23.37 -10.56
N ASP A 720 -9.03 24.04 -10.00
CA ASP A 720 -8.94 25.50 -10.07
C ASP A 720 -8.63 25.95 -11.51
N ASN A 721 -8.01 25.06 -12.31
CA ASN A 721 -7.90 25.11 -13.74
C ASN A 721 -8.52 23.86 -14.41
N PRO A 722 -9.65 23.97 -15.14
CA PRO A 722 -10.25 22.85 -15.85
C PRO A 722 -9.38 22.24 -16.95
N GLU A 723 -8.34 22.95 -17.39
CA GLU A 723 -7.40 22.52 -18.43
C GLU A 723 -6.12 21.86 -17.86
N ASP A 724 -5.92 21.89 -16.54
CA ASP A 724 -4.79 21.26 -15.86
C ASP A 724 -5.26 20.12 -14.95
N ALA A 725 -4.90 18.89 -15.31
CA ALA A 725 -5.27 17.69 -14.56
C ALA A 725 -4.43 17.50 -13.29
N GLU A 726 -3.36 18.28 -13.09
CA GLU A 726 -2.49 18.26 -11.91
C GLU A 726 -2.83 19.38 -10.90
N ASP A 727 -3.90 20.15 -11.17
CA ASP A 727 -4.37 21.22 -10.31
C ASP A 727 -4.98 20.67 -8.99
N PRO A 728 -4.42 20.99 -7.81
CA PRO A 728 -4.84 20.48 -6.52
C PRO A 728 -6.05 21.26 -5.97
N GLY A 729 -7.12 21.34 -6.76
CA GLY A 729 -8.32 22.05 -6.34
C GLY A 729 -9.00 21.41 -5.12
N HIS A 730 -10.07 22.06 -4.68
CA HIS A 730 -10.76 21.72 -3.43
C HIS A 730 -11.68 20.47 -3.51
N ALA A 731 -12.21 19.98 -2.38
CA ALA A 731 -13.26 18.97 -2.36
C ALA A 731 -14.69 19.53 -2.58
N LYS A 732 -15.53 18.79 -3.32
CA LYS A 732 -16.96 19.14 -3.56
C LYS A 732 -17.93 18.52 -2.56
N SER A 733 -17.54 17.43 -1.90
CA SER A 733 -18.46 16.60 -1.10
C SER A 733 -18.06 16.49 0.36
N HIS A 734 -19.05 16.16 1.20
CA HIS A 734 -18.83 15.84 2.61
C HIS A 734 -17.74 14.77 2.83
N HIS A 735 -16.98 14.97 3.93
CA HIS A 735 -15.91 14.13 4.50
C HIS A 735 -14.75 13.76 3.57
N GLN A 736 -14.14 14.78 2.97
CA GLN A 736 -12.92 14.64 2.16
C GLN A 736 -11.69 15.28 2.82
N GLN A 737 -11.77 15.61 4.12
CA GLN A 737 -10.73 16.39 4.79
C GLN A 737 -9.35 15.73 4.75
N TYR A 738 -9.28 14.40 4.92
CA TYR A 738 -8.00 13.70 4.84
C TYR A 738 -7.34 13.82 3.46
N MET A 739 -8.13 13.64 2.40
CA MET A 739 -7.60 13.70 1.03
C MET A 739 -7.14 15.12 0.66
N GLU A 740 -7.75 16.15 1.25
CA GLU A 740 -7.28 17.53 1.10
C GLU A 740 -6.01 17.79 1.94
N TRP A 741 -5.96 17.27 3.17
CA TRP A 741 -4.79 17.38 4.06
C TRP A 741 -3.55 16.67 3.49
N GLU A 742 -3.72 15.46 2.95
CA GLU A 742 -2.63 14.63 2.39
C GLU A 742 -1.93 15.31 1.21
N ARG A 743 -2.66 16.17 0.49
CA ARG A 743 -2.12 16.98 -0.62
C ARG A 743 -1.52 18.30 -0.17
N GLY A 744 -1.71 18.68 1.10
CA GLY A 744 -1.27 19.95 1.67
C GLY A 744 0.13 19.88 2.31
N GLY A 745 0.76 21.05 2.44
CA GLY A 745 2.07 21.21 3.08
C GLY A 745 2.09 20.82 4.56
N HIS A 746 0.95 20.75 5.25
CA HIS A 746 0.89 20.20 6.61
C HIS A 746 1.27 18.72 6.66
N ALA A 747 0.86 17.91 5.67
CA ALA A 747 1.26 16.51 5.58
C ALA A 747 2.77 16.37 5.29
N ALA A 748 3.35 17.29 4.53
CA ALA A 748 4.76 17.30 4.16
C ALA A 748 5.69 18.08 5.11
N ALA A 749 5.15 18.80 6.10
CA ALA A 749 5.91 19.77 6.91
C ALA A 749 7.17 19.17 7.58
N LEU A 750 7.08 17.94 8.09
CA LEU A 750 8.22 17.24 8.68
C LEU A 750 9.25 16.80 7.62
N SER A 751 8.79 16.22 6.52
CA SER A 751 9.68 15.75 5.45
C SER A 751 10.42 16.92 4.78
N ASP A 752 9.74 18.04 4.58
CA ASP A 752 10.32 19.25 3.98
C ASP A 752 11.37 19.87 4.92
N LEU A 753 11.10 19.91 6.23
CA LEU A 753 12.06 20.34 7.23
C LEU A 753 13.32 19.47 7.20
N ILE A 754 13.17 18.14 7.21
CA ILE A 754 14.30 17.21 7.17
C ILE A 754 15.10 17.37 5.86
N ALA A 755 14.42 17.54 4.74
CA ALA A 755 15.04 17.73 3.43
C ALA A 755 15.80 19.06 3.29
N SER A 756 15.46 20.09 4.08
CA SER A 756 16.08 21.42 4.01
C SER A 756 17.59 21.45 4.33
N GLY A 757 18.09 20.45 5.06
CA GLY A 757 19.48 20.40 5.53
C GLY A 757 19.81 21.35 6.69
N HIS A 758 18.82 22.08 7.22
CA HIS A 758 18.97 23.02 8.34
C HIS A 758 18.14 22.64 9.57
N ALA A 759 17.52 21.45 9.57
CA ALA A 759 16.65 20.97 10.63
C ALA A 759 17.34 20.95 12.01
N GLN A 760 16.64 21.46 13.03
CA GLN A 760 17.05 21.43 14.43
C GLN A 760 15.84 21.04 15.29
N ASP A 761 16.08 20.50 16.49
CA ASP A 761 14.99 20.07 17.39
C ASP A 761 14.04 21.22 17.75
N THR A 762 14.54 22.47 17.79
CA THR A 762 13.72 23.67 18.02
C THR A 762 12.70 23.92 16.91
N CYS A 763 12.91 23.38 15.70
CA CYS A 763 11.97 23.50 14.59
C CYS A 763 10.74 22.59 14.76
N LEU A 764 10.86 21.50 15.52
CA LEU A 764 9.85 20.45 15.58
C LEU A 764 8.55 20.91 16.25
N GLN A 765 8.59 21.95 17.09
CA GLN A 765 7.40 22.49 17.75
C GLN A 765 6.28 22.88 16.77
N CYS A 766 6.66 23.25 15.54
CA CYS A 766 5.75 23.64 14.46
C CYS A 766 5.75 22.68 13.26
N HIS A 767 6.56 21.61 13.30
CA HIS A 767 6.75 20.68 12.17
C HIS A 767 6.52 19.21 12.55
N SER A 768 6.26 18.89 13.81
CA SER A 768 5.98 17.51 14.23
C SER A 768 5.02 17.43 15.41
N GLU A 769 3.99 16.60 15.29
CA GLU A 769 2.97 16.41 16.33
C GLU A 769 3.49 15.63 17.54
N ASP A 770 4.36 14.64 17.31
CA ASP A 770 4.99 13.90 18.40
C ASP A 770 5.94 14.78 19.22
N ALA A 771 6.72 15.66 18.58
CA ALA A 771 7.55 16.62 19.30
C ALA A 771 6.72 17.67 20.03
N ARG A 772 5.61 18.13 19.45
CA ARG A 772 4.69 19.06 20.12
C ARG A 772 4.13 18.48 21.43
N ARG A 773 3.88 17.16 21.47
CA ARG A 773 3.37 16.45 22.65
C ARG A 773 4.46 16.03 23.62
N ASP A 774 5.66 15.72 23.14
CA ASP A 774 6.78 15.23 23.93
C ASP A 774 8.11 15.92 23.54
N PRO A 775 8.22 17.25 23.77
CA PRO A 775 9.33 18.06 23.28
C PRO A 775 10.68 17.72 23.96
N GLU A 776 10.66 16.98 25.06
CA GLU A 776 11.88 16.59 25.77
C GLU A 776 12.51 15.30 25.23
N ASN A 777 11.73 14.45 24.54
CA ASN A 777 12.18 13.11 24.12
C ASN A 777 12.21 12.91 22.60
N VAL A 778 11.60 13.80 21.81
CA VAL A 778 11.57 13.71 20.35
C VAL A 778 12.60 14.67 19.75
N THR A 779 13.52 14.10 18.96
CA THR A 779 14.51 14.82 18.14
C THR A 779 14.18 14.69 16.65
N VAL A 780 14.88 15.44 15.79
CA VAL A 780 14.69 15.41 14.32
C VAL A 780 14.82 13.98 13.77
N ASP A 781 15.72 13.18 14.32
CA ASP A 781 15.96 11.79 13.88
C ASP A 781 14.86 10.81 14.32
N THR A 782 14.06 11.19 15.32
CA THR A 782 13.04 10.31 15.95
C THR A 782 11.61 10.75 15.67
N ALA A 783 11.41 11.98 15.20
CA ALA A 783 10.10 12.53 14.83
C ALA A 783 9.50 11.70 13.68
N ARG A 784 8.21 11.36 13.81
CA ARG A 784 7.50 10.52 12.83
C ARG A 784 6.24 11.15 12.27
N TYR A 785 5.58 12.00 13.05
CA TYR A 785 4.27 12.54 12.70
C TYR A 785 4.40 14.01 12.34
N SER A 786 3.85 14.39 11.19
CA SER A 786 3.88 15.78 10.72
C SER A 786 2.84 16.61 11.47
N ILE A 787 2.32 17.66 10.84
CA ILE A 787 1.17 18.40 11.37
C ILE A 787 -0.10 17.61 11.09
N GLU A 788 -0.52 16.85 12.10
CA GLU A 788 -1.64 15.91 12.03
C GLU A 788 -2.99 16.60 12.31
N CYS A 789 -4.10 15.91 12.02
CA CYS A 789 -5.45 16.38 12.37
C CYS A 789 -5.57 16.78 13.84
N VAL A 790 -4.95 16.00 14.73
CA VAL A 790 -4.96 16.21 16.19
C VAL A 790 -4.03 17.33 16.66
N THR A 791 -3.24 17.93 15.77
CA THR A 791 -2.52 19.18 16.05
C THR A 791 -3.48 20.36 16.20
N CYS A 792 -4.61 20.33 15.48
CA CYS A 792 -5.63 21.37 15.47
C CYS A 792 -6.90 20.98 16.22
N HIS A 793 -7.28 19.69 16.16
CA HIS A 793 -8.55 19.20 16.72
C HIS A 793 -8.38 18.45 18.04
N ALA A 794 -9.17 18.85 19.04
CA ALA A 794 -9.31 18.16 20.31
C ALA A 794 -10.23 16.93 20.16
N THR A 795 -9.74 15.75 20.53
CA THR A 795 -10.52 14.50 20.50
C THR A 795 -11.21 14.21 21.82
N HIS A 796 -10.64 14.67 22.94
CA HIS A 796 -11.14 14.49 24.31
C HIS A 796 -10.48 15.50 25.28
N ASP A 797 -10.19 16.70 24.78
CA ASP A 797 -9.70 17.85 25.57
C ASP A 797 -10.76 18.95 25.55
N PRO A 798 -10.74 19.92 26.48
CA PRO A 798 -11.70 21.02 26.49
C PRO A 798 -11.47 21.89 25.25
N GLY A 799 -12.28 21.68 24.22
CA GLY A 799 -12.23 22.50 23.01
C GLY A 799 -12.61 23.95 23.32
N THR A 800 -11.97 24.90 22.64
CA THR A 800 -12.21 26.34 22.89
C THR A 800 -13.31 26.91 22.00
N GLU A 801 -13.64 26.27 20.87
CA GLU A 801 -14.62 26.77 19.91
C GLU A 801 -15.66 25.73 19.46
N GLY A 802 -16.88 25.91 19.97
CA GLY A 802 -18.10 25.36 19.40
C GLY A 802 -18.08 23.85 19.19
N THR A 803 -18.58 23.42 18.04
CA THR A 803 -18.82 22.00 17.72
C THR A 803 -17.80 21.41 16.73
N SER A 804 -16.71 22.14 16.43
CA SER A 804 -15.61 21.68 15.57
C SER A 804 -14.40 21.21 16.36
N GLN A 805 -14.45 21.35 17.70
CA GLN A 805 -13.44 20.91 18.65
C GLN A 805 -12.02 21.34 18.28
N LEU A 806 -11.81 22.65 18.10
CA LEU A 806 -10.47 23.20 18.00
C LEU A 806 -9.83 23.28 19.38
N ILE A 807 -8.52 23.02 19.45
CA ILE A 807 -7.73 23.08 20.69
C ILE A 807 -7.59 24.53 21.20
N MET A 808 -7.63 25.50 20.29
CA MET A 808 -7.57 26.93 20.57
C MET A 808 -8.46 27.71 19.60
N SER A 809 -8.55 29.04 19.75
CA SER A 809 -9.40 29.83 18.85
C SER A 809 -8.98 29.66 17.38
N GLN A 810 -9.88 29.92 16.44
CA GLN A 810 -9.57 29.84 15.01
C GLN A 810 -8.36 30.69 14.61
N TYR A 811 -8.19 31.83 15.26
CA TYR A 811 -7.03 32.70 15.02
C TYR A 811 -5.74 32.09 15.60
N GLU A 812 -5.76 31.72 16.88
CA GLU A 812 -4.60 31.14 17.57
C GLU A 812 -4.12 29.83 16.92
N THR A 813 -5.06 29.03 16.40
CA THR A 813 -4.77 27.73 15.75
C THR A 813 -3.80 27.89 14.58
N CYS A 814 -3.85 29.02 13.87
CA CYS A 814 -2.95 29.31 12.77
C CYS A 814 -1.67 29.99 13.26
N VAL A 815 -1.79 31.04 14.06
CA VAL A 815 -0.63 31.87 14.43
C VAL A 815 0.29 31.23 15.48
N GLN A 816 -0.10 30.11 16.09
CA GLN A 816 0.80 29.30 16.93
C GLN A 816 2.06 28.86 16.16
N CYS A 817 1.96 28.64 14.85
CA CYS A 817 3.08 28.28 13.98
C CYS A 817 3.42 29.38 12.97
N HIS A 818 2.41 30.06 12.40
CA HIS A 818 2.60 31.07 11.34
C HIS A 818 2.93 32.46 11.89
N ASN A 819 4.09 32.56 12.53
CA ASN A 819 4.62 33.79 13.10
C ASN A 819 6.14 33.91 12.89
N GLY A 820 6.65 35.14 12.92
CA GLY A 820 8.07 35.46 12.75
C GLY A 820 8.89 35.40 14.04
N HIS A 821 8.32 34.87 15.14
CA HIS A 821 8.93 34.85 16.47
C HIS A 821 9.40 36.23 16.95
N LEU A 822 8.47 37.19 17.00
CA LEU A 822 8.78 38.55 17.44
C LEU A 822 9.49 38.57 18.80
N PRO A 823 10.67 39.22 18.93
CA PRO A 823 11.40 39.29 20.19
C PRO A 823 10.64 40.06 21.27
N GLU A 824 11.03 39.89 22.54
CA GLU A 824 10.45 40.62 23.68
C GLU A 824 10.54 42.16 23.55
N THR A 825 11.45 42.67 22.71
CA THR A 825 11.58 44.09 22.38
C THR A 825 10.38 44.63 21.59
N GLY A 826 9.55 43.76 21.02
CA GLY A 826 8.40 44.09 20.19
C GLY A 826 8.76 44.53 18.77
N LYS A 827 10.05 44.46 18.39
CA LYS A 827 10.54 44.79 17.05
C LYS A 827 11.60 43.80 16.59
N PHE A 828 11.60 43.46 15.30
CA PHE A 828 12.62 42.63 14.68
C PHE A 828 13.96 43.35 14.63
N GLU A 829 15.03 42.59 14.87
CA GLU A 829 16.39 43.10 14.79
C GLU A 829 16.78 43.34 13.32
N PRO A 830 17.29 44.53 12.96
CA PRO A 830 17.79 44.78 11.61
C PRO A 830 18.85 43.76 11.19
N GLY A 831 18.66 43.16 10.01
CA GLY A 831 19.52 42.14 9.43
C GLY A 831 18.99 40.72 9.63
N SER A 832 17.89 40.55 10.37
CA SER A 832 17.21 39.26 10.50
C SER A 832 16.61 38.85 9.17
N ALA A 833 16.85 37.60 8.76
CA ALA A 833 16.02 36.90 7.80
C ALA A 833 14.82 36.33 8.57
N LEU A 834 13.62 36.74 8.18
CA LEU A 834 12.37 36.28 8.77
C LEU A 834 11.81 35.13 7.93
N HIS A 835 11.11 34.22 8.59
CA HIS A 835 10.36 33.16 7.92
C HIS A 835 8.90 33.27 8.39
N HIS A 836 7.97 33.18 7.43
CA HIS A 836 6.53 33.15 7.67
C HIS A 836 5.99 34.14 8.75
N PRO A 837 6.26 35.47 8.66
CA PRO A 837 5.80 36.45 9.64
C PRO A 837 4.32 36.88 9.43
N MET A 838 3.44 35.91 9.13
CA MET A 838 2.03 36.18 8.80
C MET A 838 1.28 36.82 9.97
N LYS A 839 1.50 36.34 11.22
CA LYS A 839 0.95 36.96 12.43
C LYS A 839 1.30 38.45 12.50
N GLU A 840 2.60 38.77 12.43
CA GLU A 840 3.08 40.14 12.57
C GLU A 840 2.63 41.04 11.42
N MET A 841 2.53 40.53 10.20
CA MET A 841 1.98 41.28 9.07
C MET A 841 0.49 41.57 9.25
N PHE A 842 -0.31 40.57 9.65
CA PHE A 842 -1.76 40.71 9.82
C PHE A 842 -2.11 41.64 10.99
N GLU A 843 -1.40 41.50 12.12
CA GLU A 843 -1.49 42.41 13.27
C GLU A 843 -0.84 43.78 13.00
N GLY A 844 -0.01 43.88 11.96
CA GLY A 844 0.64 45.12 11.54
C GLY A 844 1.70 45.60 12.53
N ILE A 845 2.49 44.70 13.11
CA ILE A 845 3.46 44.99 14.17
C ILE A 845 4.86 44.49 13.82
N GLY A 846 5.85 44.86 14.64
CA GLY A 846 7.16 44.21 14.64
C GLY A 846 8.23 44.83 13.74
N PHE A 847 7.90 45.61 12.70
CA PHE A 847 8.95 46.20 11.86
C PHE A 847 9.60 47.47 12.49
N PRO A 848 10.94 47.57 12.53
CA PRO A 848 11.64 48.72 13.12
C PRO A 848 11.50 50.00 12.29
N GLY A 849 11.08 51.09 12.93
CA GLY A 849 10.98 52.41 12.29
C GLY A 849 9.72 52.62 11.44
N VAL A 850 8.76 51.70 11.50
CA VAL A 850 7.41 51.85 10.96
C VAL A 850 6.42 51.71 12.12
N GLU A 851 5.43 52.61 12.17
CA GLU A 851 4.36 52.57 13.17
C GLU A 851 3.49 51.33 12.98
N ASP A 852 2.92 50.85 14.08
CA ASP A 852 2.04 49.68 14.04
C ASP A 852 0.75 50.03 13.26
N MET A 853 0.43 49.23 12.24
CA MET A 853 -0.69 49.47 11.33
C MET A 853 -1.45 48.17 11.11
N PRO A 854 -2.30 47.76 12.07
CA PRO A 854 -3.05 46.50 11.96
C PRO A 854 -3.95 46.47 10.74
N SER A 855 -4.16 45.27 10.20
CA SER A 855 -5.05 45.07 9.06
C SER A 855 -6.49 45.48 9.41
N PRO A 856 -7.24 46.09 8.48
CA PRO A 856 -8.66 46.36 8.68
C PRO A 856 -9.47 45.09 8.98
N HIS A 857 -9.07 43.94 8.40
CA HIS A 857 -9.71 42.66 8.66
C HIS A 857 -9.44 42.14 10.08
N PHE A 858 -8.23 42.37 10.61
CA PHE A 858 -7.86 42.00 11.98
C PHE A 858 -8.62 42.84 13.03
N THR A 859 -8.87 44.10 12.74
CA THR A 859 -9.48 45.05 13.71
C THR A 859 -11.00 45.14 13.62
N ALA A 860 -11.61 44.57 12.59
CA ALA A 860 -13.06 44.53 12.46
C ALA A 860 -13.69 43.67 13.56
N GLU A 861 -14.75 44.17 14.20
CA GLU A 861 -15.50 43.41 15.22
C GLU A 861 -16.14 42.18 14.56
N GLY A 862 -15.77 40.98 15.02
CA GLY A 862 -16.18 39.73 14.36
C GLY A 862 -15.61 39.58 12.94
N GLY A 863 -14.50 40.28 12.65
CA GLY A 863 -13.84 40.28 11.35
C GLY A 863 -13.27 38.91 10.95
N PRO A 864 -12.93 38.75 9.66
CA PRO A 864 -12.38 37.50 9.17
C PRO A 864 -10.99 37.23 9.78
N VAL A 865 -10.73 35.97 10.07
CA VAL A 865 -9.44 35.46 10.55
C VAL A 865 -8.80 34.57 9.48
N CYS A 866 -7.62 34.01 9.75
CA CYS A 866 -6.88 33.17 8.81
C CYS A 866 -7.75 32.07 8.17
N SER A 867 -8.51 31.33 8.99
CA SER A 867 -9.42 30.28 8.52
C SER A 867 -10.55 30.78 7.62
N SER A 868 -10.94 32.06 7.71
CA SER A 868 -12.01 32.62 6.88
C SER A 868 -11.64 32.70 5.40
N CYS A 869 -10.33 32.88 5.11
CA CYS A 869 -9.81 32.96 3.75
C CYS A 869 -9.15 31.65 3.30
N HIS A 870 -8.39 31.00 4.18
CA HIS A 870 -7.58 29.82 3.82
C HIS A 870 -8.30 28.49 3.98
N PHE A 871 -9.49 28.49 4.61
CA PHE A 871 -10.36 27.32 4.69
C PHE A 871 -11.73 27.67 4.07
N PRO A 872 -11.75 28.05 2.77
CA PRO A 872 -12.99 28.47 2.12
C PRO A 872 -14.02 27.36 2.18
N ARG A 873 -15.29 27.71 2.32
CA ARG A 873 -16.35 26.69 2.40
C ARG A 873 -16.74 26.24 0.99
N THR A 874 -16.09 25.20 0.51
CA THR A 874 -16.22 24.70 -0.87
C THR A 874 -17.08 23.44 -0.98
N ALA A 875 -17.14 22.64 0.08
CA ALA A 875 -17.85 21.35 0.05
C ALA A 875 -19.30 21.46 0.57
N LYS A 876 -20.14 20.52 0.11
CA LYS A 876 -21.55 20.41 0.51
C LYS A 876 -21.78 19.25 1.51
N SER A 877 -22.34 19.59 2.66
CA SER A 877 -22.96 18.68 3.64
C SER A 877 -24.48 18.72 3.57
N ALA A 878 -25.07 19.87 3.90
CA ALA A 878 -26.51 20.15 3.92
C ALA A 878 -26.84 21.25 2.91
N LEU A 879 -26.06 22.34 2.94
CA LEU A 879 -26.09 23.44 1.97
C LEU A 879 -24.81 23.46 1.13
N PRO A 880 -24.87 23.96 -0.12
CA PRO A 880 -23.64 24.29 -0.86
C PRO A 880 -22.76 25.22 -0.04
N GLY A 881 -21.46 24.89 0.08
CA GLY A 881 -20.48 25.71 0.80
C GLY A 881 -20.69 25.80 2.32
N ASP A 882 -21.05 24.68 2.98
CA ASP A 882 -21.20 24.63 4.44
C ASP A 882 -20.08 23.84 5.15
N ILE A 883 -19.18 23.20 4.39
CA ILE A 883 -17.96 22.56 4.90
C ILE A 883 -16.74 23.35 4.42
N ALA A 884 -15.88 23.70 5.37
CA ALA A 884 -14.58 24.31 5.13
C ALA A 884 -13.60 23.32 4.47
N SER A 885 -12.94 23.77 3.41
CA SER A 885 -11.83 23.09 2.75
C SER A 885 -10.67 22.87 3.71
N HIS A 886 -10.02 21.72 3.62
CA HIS A 886 -8.75 21.42 4.27
C HIS A 886 -7.59 21.35 3.25
N MET A 887 -7.73 21.94 2.07
CA MET A 887 -6.65 22.01 1.09
C MET A 887 -5.64 23.09 1.50
N GLN A 888 -4.36 22.71 1.69
CA GLN A 888 -3.29 23.63 2.11
C GLN A 888 -1.99 23.42 1.32
N THR A 889 -1.99 23.59 0.00
CA THR A 889 -0.75 23.55 -0.82
C THR A 889 0.17 24.76 -0.57
N ASP A 890 1.33 24.84 -1.23
CA ASP A 890 2.34 25.90 -1.07
C ASP A 890 1.74 27.31 -1.14
N GLY A 891 1.54 27.94 0.03
CA GLY A 891 0.92 29.26 0.19
C GLY A 891 -0.52 29.29 0.69
N PHE A 892 -1.07 28.12 1.06
CA PHE A 892 -2.48 27.83 1.32
C PHE A 892 -3.35 28.07 0.08
N ALA A 893 -4.04 27.02 -0.39
CA ALA A 893 -4.96 27.11 -1.53
C ALA A 893 -6.15 28.02 -1.20
N VAL A 894 -6.00 29.31 -1.44
CA VAL A 894 -7.09 30.28 -1.37
C VAL A 894 -7.91 30.11 -2.64
N ALA A 895 -9.21 29.83 -2.50
CA ALA A 895 -10.11 29.82 -3.65
C ALA A 895 -10.26 31.27 -4.17
N MET A 896 -9.51 31.63 -5.20
CA MET A 896 -9.45 32.99 -5.74
C MET A 896 -10.71 33.31 -6.57
N PRO A 897 -11.29 34.52 -6.45
CA PRO A 897 -12.51 34.89 -7.17
C PRO A 897 -12.42 34.78 -8.70
N GLY A 898 -11.25 35.03 -9.28
CA GLY A 898 -11.01 34.96 -10.72
C GLY A 898 -10.72 33.56 -11.27
N GLU A 899 -10.41 32.60 -10.40
CA GLU A 899 -9.98 31.25 -10.78
C GLU A 899 -11.10 30.22 -10.59
N VAL A 900 -11.97 30.42 -9.60
CA VAL A 900 -13.10 29.49 -9.38
C VAL A 900 -14.12 29.52 -10.51
N ALA A 901 -14.65 28.33 -10.85
CA ALA A 901 -15.69 28.18 -11.86
C ALA A 901 -17.00 28.94 -11.49
N GLU A 902 -17.79 29.27 -12.52
CA GLU A 902 -19.07 29.95 -12.36
C GLU A 902 -20.04 29.13 -11.48
N GLY A 903 -20.55 29.75 -10.41
CA GLY A 903 -21.46 29.12 -9.45
C GLY A 903 -20.80 28.60 -8.17
N GLU A 904 -19.46 28.56 -8.13
CA GLU A 904 -18.71 27.86 -7.08
C GLU A 904 -18.07 28.83 -6.09
N PRO A 905 -18.10 28.57 -4.77
CA PRO A 905 -17.73 29.55 -3.76
C PRO A 905 -16.25 29.94 -3.80
N ASP A 906 -15.96 31.21 -3.51
CA ASP A 906 -14.60 31.75 -3.36
C ASP A 906 -14.40 32.35 -1.97
N SER A 907 -13.14 32.69 -1.66
CA SER A 907 -12.71 33.15 -0.33
C SER A 907 -13.11 34.59 0.00
N CYS A 908 -13.65 35.35 -0.96
CA CYS A 908 -13.89 36.78 -0.80
C CYS A 908 -15.39 37.13 -0.86
N THR A 909 -16.10 36.70 -1.90
CA THR A 909 -17.44 37.18 -2.23
C THR A 909 -18.51 36.73 -1.25
N GLY A 910 -18.25 35.70 -0.44
CA GLY A 910 -19.11 35.31 0.67
C GLY A 910 -19.27 36.41 1.74
N CYS A 911 -18.22 37.22 1.96
CA CYS A 911 -18.23 38.36 2.89
C CYS A 911 -18.42 39.69 2.15
N HIS A 912 -17.91 39.80 0.92
CA HIS A 912 -17.99 41.00 0.08
C HIS A 912 -19.15 40.91 -0.92
N THR A 913 -20.38 40.76 -0.41
CA THR A 913 -21.58 40.53 -1.25
C THR A 913 -21.92 41.70 -2.19
N ASP A 914 -21.37 42.89 -1.93
CA ASP A 914 -21.60 44.10 -2.71
C ASP A 914 -20.59 44.28 -3.86
N SER A 915 -19.64 43.36 -4.04
CA SER A 915 -18.62 43.40 -5.09
C SER A 915 -18.69 42.17 -5.98
N SER A 916 -18.44 42.34 -7.29
CA SER A 916 -18.36 41.19 -8.19
C SER A 916 -17.05 40.43 -8.00
N ARG A 917 -17.00 39.16 -8.44
CA ARG A 917 -15.75 38.38 -8.46
C ARG A 917 -14.64 39.07 -9.25
N GLN A 918 -15.00 39.70 -10.37
CA GLN A 918 -14.05 40.41 -11.23
C GLN A 918 -13.48 41.63 -10.50
N ASP A 919 -14.31 42.39 -9.79
CA ASP A 919 -13.84 43.54 -9.00
C ASP A 919 -12.90 43.09 -7.88
N MET A 920 -13.26 42.01 -7.17
CA MET A 920 -12.43 41.46 -6.10
C MET A 920 -11.09 40.94 -6.62
N GLN A 921 -11.08 40.21 -7.75
CA GLN A 921 -9.85 39.74 -8.37
C GLN A 921 -8.96 40.91 -8.79
N GLN A 922 -9.54 41.94 -9.41
CA GLN A 922 -8.77 43.12 -9.83
C GLN A 922 -8.11 43.83 -8.64
N ILE A 923 -8.82 43.95 -7.50
CA ILE A 923 -8.26 44.54 -6.28
C ILE A 923 -7.06 43.72 -5.76
N ILE A 924 -7.15 42.39 -5.82
CA ILE A 924 -6.07 41.49 -5.41
C ILE A 924 -4.86 41.67 -6.32
N ASP A 925 -5.08 41.59 -7.64
CA ASP A 925 -4.04 41.71 -8.65
C ASP A 925 -3.29 43.05 -8.55
N ASP A 926 -4.03 44.16 -8.41
CA ASP A 926 -3.46 45.51 -8.31
C ASP A 926 -2.58 45.66 -7.06
N ARG A 927 -3.02 45.11 -5.93
CA ARG A 927 -2.27 45.15 -4.67
C ARG A 927 -0.99 44.32 -4.75
N GLN A 928 -1.11 43.07 -5.20
CA GLN A 928 0.04 42.17 -5.31
C GLN A 928 1.05 42.68 -6.34
N ALA A 929 0.59 43.18 -7.50
CA ALA A 929 1.45 43.78 -8.50
C ALA A 929 2.24 44.97 -7.93
N THR A 930 1.59 45.83 -7.14
CA THR A 930 2.25 46.98 -6.51
C THR A 930 3.33 46.55 -5.50
N VAL A 931 3.04 45.58 -4.65
CA VAL A 931 3.97 45.09 -3.62
C VAL A 931 5.14 44.35 -4.25
N ARG A 932 4.89 43.45 -5.22
CA ARG A 932 5.94 42.71 -5.95
C ARG A 932 6.90 43.64 -6.66
N ALA A 933 6.37 44.64 -7.36
CA ALA A 933 7.23 45.55 -8.11
C ALA A 933 8.10 46.44 -7.18
N LYS A 934 7.66 46.71 -5.94
CA LYS A 934 8.51 47.34 -4.91
C LYS A 934 9.55 46.39 -4.32
N LEU A 935 9.21 45.12 -4.12
CA LEU A 935 10.17 44.08 -3.73
C LEU A 935 11.29 43.96 -4.78
N ASP A 936 10.94 43.91 -6.07
CA ASP A 936 11.92 43.86 -7.18
C ASP A 936 12.86 45.08 -7.17
N GLU A 937 12.31 46.29 -6.96
CA GLU A 937 13.14 47.51 -6.85
C GLU A 937 14.05 47.44 -5.61
N LEU A 938 13.52 46.97 -4.47
CA LEU A 938 14.28 46.86 -3.23
C LEU A 938 15.40 45.82 -3.35
N GLN A 939 15.14 44.67 -3.97
CA GLN A 939 16.15 43.64 -4.25
C GLN A 939 17.27 44.21 -5.12
N THR A 940 16.92 44.95 -6.18
CA THR A 940 17.90 45.62 -7.04
C THR A 940 18.79 46.59 -6.23
N LEU A 941 18.22 47.32 -5.27
CA LEU A 941 18.96 48.22 -4.40
C LEU A 941 19.82 47.48 -3.36
N LEU A 942 19.35 46.36 -2.82
CA LEU A 942 20.12 45.50 -1.92
C LEU A 942 21.35 44.92 -2.63
N ASP A 943 21.20 44.50 -3.88
CA ASP A 943 22.32 44.01 -4.69
C ASP A 943 23.32 45.13 -5.00
N ALA A 944 22.82 46.31 -5.36
CA ALA A 944 23.64 47.47 -5.69
C ALA A 944 24.40 48.07 -4.48
N ASN A 945 23.90 47.86 -3.25
CA ASN A 945 24.49 48.37 -2.01
C ASN A 945 25.10 47.26 -1.13
N ALA A 946 25.41 46.09 -1.70
CA ALA A 946 25.95 44.95 -0.95
C ALA A 946 27.28 45.26 -0.23
N ASP A 947 28.04 46.25 -0.71
CA ASP A 947 29.27 46.75 -0.13
C ASP A 947 29.08 47.44 1.24
N ARG A 948 27.87 47.93 1.53
CA ARG A 948 27.48 48.50 2.83
C ARG A 948 26.56 47.59 3.65
N SER A 949 26.64 46.27 3.42
CA SER A 949 25.82 45.26 4.11
C SER A 949 25.91 45.29 5.64
N ASP A 950 27.00 45.80 6.20
CA ASP A 950 27.17 45.94 7.65
C ASP A 950 26.40 47.11 8.28
N THR A 951 25.92 48.07 7.46
CA THR A 951 25.20 49.26 7.94
C THR A 951 23.81 48.94 8.47
N ILE A 952 23.33 49.74 9.42
CA ILE A 952 22.00 49.55 10.01
C ILE A 952 20.90 49.78 8.97
N GLU A 953 21.13 50.71 8.04
CA GLU A 953 20.23 51.03 6.94
C GLU A 953 20.08 49.84 5.99
N TYR A 954 21.19 49.20 5.60
CA TYR A 954 21.14 47.99 4.77
C TYR A 954 20.44 46.84 5.48
N LYS A 955 20.84 46.57 6.72
CA LYS A 955 20.25 45.51 7.54
C LYS A 955 18.74 45.69 7.74
N THR A 956 18.28 46.92 7.97
CA THR A 956 16.84 47.23 8.09
C THR A 956 16.12 46.98 6.77
N ALA A 957 16.70 47.40 5.64
CA ALA A 957 16.12 47.17 4.32
C ALA A 957 16.12 45.69 3.90
N PHE A 958 17.13 44.93 4.30
CA PHE A 958 17.17 43.47 4.12
C PHE A 958 16.05 42.79 4.89
N THR A 959 15.86 43.14 6.17
CA THR A 959 14.74 42.62 6.97
C THR A 959 13.38 43.03 6.40
N ALA A 960 13.25 44.23 5.82
CA ALA A 960 12.02 44.66 5.16
C ALA A 960 11.67 43.78 3.95
N HIS A 961 12.68 43.54 3.11
CA HIS A 961 12.54 42.64 1.96
C HIS A 961 12.13 41.25 2.43
N SER A 962 12.88 40.67 3.37
CA SER A 962 12.59 39.34 3.92
C SER A 962 11.19 39.27 4.55
N MET A 963 10.78 40.27 5.35
CA MET A 963 9.46 40.28 5.98
C MET A 963 8.31 40.21 4.98
N VAL A 964 8.35 41.00 3.91
CA VAL A 964 7.25 41.08 2.94
C VAL A 964 7.34 39.94 1.91
N GLN A 965 8.53 39.49 1.56
CA GLN A 965 8.74 38.37 0.65
C GLN A 965 8.31 37.04 1.29
N GLU A 966 8.76 36.77 2.51
CA GLU A 966 8.58 35.48 3.20
C GLU A 966 7.20 35.37 3.86
N GLU A 967 6.45 36.48 3.93
CA GLU A 967 5.03 36.47 4.32
C GLU A 967 4.11 36.01 3.17
N GLY A 968 4.52 36.19 1.92
CA GLY A 968 3.94 35.52 0.76
C GLY A 968 2.57 36.01 0.28
N SER A 969 1.82 36.82 1.04
CA SER A 969 0.52 37.34 0.58
C SER A 969 0.67 38.50 -0.40
N PHE A 970 1.85 39.12 -0.44
CA PHE A 970 2.16 40.32 -1.22
C PHE A 970 1.18 41.47 -0.95
N GLY A 971 0.87 41.68 0.33
CA GLY A 971 0.05 42.79 0.80
C GLY A 971 -1.45 42.48 0.88
N ILE A 972 -1.88 41.23 0.70
CA ILE A 972 -3.29 40.87 0.91
C ILE A 972 -3.62 40.79 2.40
N HIS A 973 -2.73 40.24 3.24
CA HIS A 973 -2.94 40.25 4.69
C HIS A 973 -2.94 41.67 5.23
N ASN A 974 -2.04 42.54 4.74
CA ASN A 974 -1.97 43.95 5.14
C ASN A 974 -1.28 44.86 4.12
N TYR A 975 -2.06 45.42 3.20
CA TYR A 975 -1.55 46.24 2.10
C TYR A 975 -0.87 47.53 2.59
N ALA A 976 -1.45 48.19 3.59
CA ALA A 976 -0.94 49.46 4.10
C ALA A 976 0.42 49.26 4.80
N TYR A 977 0.52 48.23 5.64
CA TYR A 977 1.74 47.94 6.38
C TYR A 977 2.87 47.47 5.47
N ALA A 978 2.60 46.54 4.56
CA ALA A 978 3.59 46.08 3.58
C ALA A 978 4.16 47.24 2.75
N ASN A 979 3.30 48.17 2.31
CA ASN A 979 3.76 49.37 1.58
C ASN A 979 4.62 50.28 2.44
N ALA A 980 4.27 50.51 3.70
CA ALA A 980 5.04 51.37 4.59
C ALA A 980 6.43 50.78 4.90
N ILE A 981 6.51 49.46 5.08
CA ILE A 981 7.77 48.72 5.24
C ILE A 981 8.67 48.89 4.01
N LEU A 982 8.13 48.64 2.82
CA LEU A 982 8.90 48.74 1.58
C LEU A 982 9.29 50.19 1.25
N ASP A 983 8.40 51.16 1.44
CA ASP A 983 8.71 52.59 1.24
C ASP A 983 9.86 53.02 2.15
N ARG A 984 9.84 52.60 3.43
CA ARG A 984 10.92 52.88 4.37
C ARG A 984 12.24 52.25 3.93
N ALA A 985 12.22 51.01 3.45
CA ALA A 985 13.43 50.31 3.00
C ALA A 985 14.05 50.96 1.75
N LEU A 986 13.21 51.35 0.78
CA LEU A 986 13.63 52.07 -0.42
C LEU A 986 14.26 53.43 -0.06
N GLU A 987 13.71 54.15 0.92
CA GLU A 987 14.30 55.39 1.44
C GLU A 987 15.68 55.17 2.07
N LEU A 988 15.86 54.08 2.83
CA LEU A 988 17.13 53.78 3.50
C LEU A 988 18.26 53.44 2.52
N LEU A 989 17.95 52.75 1.43
CA LEU A 989 18.91 52.36 0.39
C LEU A 989 19.01 53.36 -0.76
N ALA A 990 18.25 54.45 -0.71
CA ALA A 990 18.46 55.56 -1.61
C ALA A 990 19.92 56.06 -1.50
N PRO A 991 20.57 56.43 -2.62
CA PRO A 991 21.99 56.76 -2.63
C PRO A 991 22.30 57.94 -1.69
N ALA A 992 23.23 57.76 -0.74
CA ALA A 992 23.66 58.81 0.16
C ALA A 992 25.19 58.80 0.42
N GLU A 993 25.87 59.79 -0.15
CA GLU A 993 26.70 60.68 0.64
C GLU A 993 26.21 62.11 0.35
N ILE A 994 25.54 62.74 1.31
CA ILE A 994 25.17 64.16 1.25
C ILE A 994 26.22 64.91 2.08
N PRO A 995 27.09 65.74 1.47
CA PRO A 995 28.10 66.49 2.19
C PRO A 995 27.48 67.38 3.28
N ALA A 996 28.15 67.54 4.42
CA ALA A 996 27.68 68.41 5.51
C ALA A 996 27.33 69.82 4.99
N GLY A 997 26.09 70.28 5.26
CA GLY A 997 25.56 71.54 4.72
C GLY A 997 24.84 71.42 3.37
N ARG A 998 24.63 70.21 2.86
CA ARG A 998 23.77 69.91 1.71
C ARG A 998 22.52 69.15 2.16
N TYR A 999 21.48 69.20 1.34
CA TYR A 999 20.13 68.68 1.59
C TYR A 999 19.76 67.63 0.53
N ALA A 1000 18.78 66.78 0.85
CA ALA A 1000 18.09 65.91 -0.09
C ALA A 1000 16.58 66.19 -0.07
N LEU A 1001 15.93 65.82 -1.17
CA LEU A 1001 14.50 65.94 -1.41
C LEU A 1001 14.04 64.66 -2.10
N THR A 1002 13.09 63.97 -1.48
CA THR A 1002 12.26 62.97 -2.15
C THR A 1002 10.93 63.63 -2.49
N ALA A 1003 10.59 63.68 -3.78
CA ALA A 1003 9.29 64.11 -4.26
C ALA A 1003 8.49 62.88 -4.68
N ARG A 1004 7.35 62.64 -4.04
CA ARG A 1004 6.40 61.58 -4.44
C ARG A 1004 5.22 62.22 -5.17
N VAL A 1005 4.89 61.71 -6.35
CA VAL A 1005 3.78 62.14 -7.18
C VAL A 1005 2.77 61.00 -7.26
N PHE A 1006 1.55 61.29 -6.85
CA PHE A 1006 0.43 60.35 -6.85
C PHE A 1006 -0.89 61.09 -7.13
N ILE A 1007 -1.92 60.34 -7.53
CA ILE A 1007 -3.29 60.82 -7.68
C ILE A 1007 -4.08 60.42 -6.43
N ASP A 1008 -4.73 61.39 -5.79
CA ASP A 1008 -5.71 61.19 -4.71
C ASP A 1008 -7.12 61.44 -5.27
N TYR A 1009 -8.04 60.49 -5.03
CA TYR A 1009 -9.42 60.58 -5.50
C TYR A 1009 -10.31 61.48 -4.61
N ARG A 1010 -9.95 61.76 -3.35
CA ARG A 1010 -10.84 62.40 -2.36
C ARG A 1010 -10.53 63.86 -2.03
N CYS A 1011 -9.32 64.36 -2.32
CA CYS A 1011 -8.90 65.75 -2.01
C CYS A 1011 -9.07 66.14 -0.51
N ASP A 1012 -8.99 65.19 0.42
CA ASP A 1012 -9.31 65.41 1.84
C ASP A 1012 -8.06 65.51 2.72
N SER A 1013 -6.99 66.16 2.25
CA SER A 1013 -5.87 66.69 3.06
C SER A 1013 -5.08 65.71 3.96
N PHE A 1014 -5.44 64.42 4.00
CA PHE A 1014 -4.82 63.41 4.84
C PHE A 1014 -4.42 62.21 3.98
N PHE A 1015 -3.15 61.84 4.07
CA PHE A 1015 -2.61 60.63 3.46
C PHE A 1015 -3.38 59.42 4.02
N GLN A 1016 -4.20 58.77 3.21
CA GLN A 1016 -4.78 57.45 3.53
C GLN A 1016 -4.13 56.42 2.62
N ALA A 1017 -3.13 55.73 3.15
CA ALA A 1017 -2.46 54.64 2.45
C ALA A 1017 -3.50 53.62 1.94
N GLY A 1018 -3.57 53.43 0.62
CA GLY A 1018 -4.47 52.45 -0.01
C GLY A 1018 -5.40 52.97 -1.11
N VAL A 1019 -5.45 54.29 -1.38
CA VAL A 1019 -6.30 54.88 -2.45
C VAL A 1019 -5.52 55.65 -3.51
N ASP A 1020 -4.21 55.86 -3.28
CA ASP A 1020 -3.37 56.72 -4.12
C ASP A 1020 -2.70 55.95 -5.27
N ILE A 1021 -2.82 56.46 -6.50
CA ILE A 1021 -2.13 55.89 -7.67
C ILE A 1021 -0.79 56.61 -7.87
N PRO A 1022 0.37 55.94 -7.66
CA PRO A 1022 1.66 56.55 -7.95
C PRO A 1022 1.86 56.77 -9.45
N LEU A 1023 2.46 57.91 -9.84
CA LEU A 1023 2.65 58.26 -11.25
C LEU A 1023 4.12 58.23 -11.68
N GLY A 1024 4.51 57.21 -12.43
CA GLY A 1024 5.82 57.16 -13.09
C GLY A 1024 5.97 58.15 -14.25
N ASP A 1025 7.23 58.47 -14.58
CA ASP A 1025 7.65 59.34 -15.69
C ASP A 1025 7.05 60.77 -15.66
N VAL A 1026 6.71 61.26 -14.46
CA VAL A 1026 6.23 62.62 -14.26
C VAL A 1026 7.43 63.55 -14.02
N PRO A 1027 7.56 64.64 -14.79
CA PRO A 1027 8.61 65.62 -14.56
C PRO A 1027 8.34 66.46 -13.31
N VAL A 1028 9.25 66.35 -12.35
CA VAL A 1028 9.34 67.16 -11.13
C VAL A 1028 10.46 68.18 -11.31
N THR A 1029 10.12 69.46 -11.34
CA THR A 1029 11.09 70.56 -11.46
C THR A 1029 11.36 71.20 -10.11
N VAL A 1030 12.62 71.19 -9.69
CA VAL A 1030 13.12 71.87 -8.49
C VAL A 1030 13.81 73.17 -8.93
N SER A 1031 13.35 74.30 -8.39
CA SER A 1031 13.86 75.65 -8.68
C SER A 1031 14.49 76.26 -7.43
N PHE A 1032 15.72 76.75 -7.57
CA PHE A 1032 16.50 77.37 -6.50
C PHE A 1032 16.41 78.91 -6.55
N PRO A 1033 16.53 79.61 -5.40
CA PRO A 1033 16.45 81.08 -5.34
C PRO A 1033 17.50 81.81 -6.18
N ASN A 1034 18.64 81.17 -6.43
CA ASN A 1034 19.70 81.68 -7.31
C ASN A 1034 19.36 81.57 -8.82
N GLY A 1035 18.18 81.06 -9.18
CA GLY A 1035 17.70 80.88 -10.54
C GLY A 1035 18.07 79.54 -11.19
N ALA A 1036 18.84 78.67 -10.51
CA ALA A 1036 19.13 77.32 -10.99
C ALA A 1036 17.86 76.45 -10.97
N ARG A 1037 17.73 75.52 -11.93
CA ARG A 1037 16.63 74.56 -11.99
C ARG A 1037 17.13 73.17 -12.34
N THR A 1038 16.49 72.14 -11.79
CA THR A 1038 16.72 70.73 -12.12
C THR A 1038 15.37 70.07 -12.31
N THR A 1039 15.24 69.25 -13.34
CA THR A 1039 14.04 68.43 -13.55
C THR A 1039 14.42 66.97 -13.40
N LEU A 1040 13.64 66.26 -12.60
CA LEU A 1040 13.76 64.84 -12.33
C LEU A 1040 12.53 64.15 -12.90
N GLN A 1041 12.67 62.92 -13.36
CA GLN A 1041 11.52 62.08 -13.67
C GLN A 1041 11.23 61.22 -12.45
N THR A 1042 9.95 61.08 -12.12
CA THR A 1042 9.55 60.07 -11.15
C THR A 1042 9.84 58.69 -11.71
N ARG A 1043 10.35 57.80 -10.86
CA ARG A 1043 10.40 56.36 -11.13
C ARG A 1043 8.99 55.79 -11.18
N GLN A 1044 8.87 54.53 -11.58
CA GLN A 1044 7.61 53.80 -11.77
C GLN A 1044 6.57 54.01 -10.64
N PHE A 1045 7.00 54.21 -9.38
CA PHE A 1045 6.12 54.47 -8.22
C PHE A 1045 5.99 55.95 -7.81
N GLY A 1046 6.16 56.88 -8.74
CA GLY A 1046 5.94 58.29 -8.45
C GLY A 1046 7.05 58.96 -7.66
N MET A 1047 8.17 58.28 -7.39
CA MET A 1047 9.25 58.87 -6.59
C MET A 1047 10.34 59.48 -7.46
N ALA A 1048 10.67 60.74 -7.22
CA ALA A 1048 11.83 61.43 -7.75
C ALA A 1048 12.73 61.85 -6.58
N TYR A 1049 14.01 61.47 -6.64
CA TYR A 1049 14.97 61.78 -5.59
C TYR A 1049 16.02 62.77 -6.09
N LEU A 1050 16.27 63.82 -5.30
CA LEU A 1050 17.35 64.78 -5.49
C LEU A 1050 18.20 64.84 -4.24
N ALA A 1051 19.52 64.86 -4.37
CA ALA A 1051 20.43 64.97 -3.23
C ALA A 1051 21.61 65.90 -3.54
N GLY A 1052 22.30 66.35 -2.48
CA GLY A 1052 23.55 67.09 -2.57
C GLY A 1052 23.42 68.58 -2.92
N PHE A 1053 22.23 69.18 -2.77
CA PHE A 1053 21.99 70.59 -3.07
C PHE A 1053 22.03 71.48 -1.82
N ASP A 1054 22.23 72.78 -2.01
CA ASP A 1054 22.09 73.78 -0.93
C ASP A 1054 20.65 74.31 -0.94
N ALA A 1055 19.96 74.24 0.18
CA ALA A 1055 18.59 74.74 0.37
C ALA A 1055 18.47 75.67 1.59
N SER A 1056 19.58 76.28 2.01
CA SER A 1056 19.63 77.25 3.11
C SER A 1056 18.63 78.40 2.93
N ASP A 1057 18.44 78.83 1.67
CA ASP A 1057 17.55 79.92 1.28
C ASP A 1057 16.16 79.44 0.78
N GLY A 1058 15.84 78.16 0.96
CA GLY A 1058 14.63 77.51 0.45
C GLY A 1058 14.69 77.11 -1.03
N LEU A 1059 13.65 76.44 -1.53
CA LEU A 1059 13.48 76.06 -2.94
C LEU A 1059 11.99 75.89 -3.29
N THR A 1060 11.67 75.90 -4.59
CA THR A 1060 10.31 75.62 -5.08
C THR A 1060 10.31 74.31 -5.85
N VAL A 1061 9.42 73.38 -5.48
CA VAL A 1061 9.17 72.14 -6.24
C VAL A 1061 7.90 72.32 -7.04
N SER A 1062 7.93 72.05 -8.35
CA SER A 1062 6.74 72.04 -9.20
C SER A 1062 6.63 70.74 -9.96
N VAL A 1063 5.39 70.29 -10.16
CA VAL A 1063 5.08 69.07 -10.90
C VAL A 1063 4.29 69.46 -12.14
N LYS A 1064 4.69 68.94 -13.30
CA LYS A 1064 3.92 69.11 -14.54
C LYS A 1064 3.39 67.75 -14.99
N LEU A 1065 2.12 67.50 -14.71
CA LEU A 1065 1.44 66.28 -15.16
C LEU A 1065 1.28 66.30 -16.69
N PRO A 1066 1.50 65.19 -17.41
CA PRO A 1066 1.22 65.07 -18.84
C PRO A 1066 -0.29 65.19 -19.11
N ASP A 1067 -0.69 65.84 -20.21
CA ASP A 1067 -2.10 66.02 -20.61
C ASP A 1067 -2.84 64.72 -20.99
N SER A 1068 -2.19 63.55 -20.93
CA SER A 1068 -2.64 62.30 -21.56
C SER A 1068 -2.65 61.07 -20.64
N TYR A 1069 -2.76 61.23 -19.32
CA TYR A 1069 -2.95 60.08 -18.44
C TYR A 1069 -4.30 59.42 -18.71
N ARG A 1070 -4.29 58.11 -19.00
CA ARG A 1070 -5.39 57.36 -19.66
C ARG A 1070 -6.72 57.46 -18.90
N GLY A 1071 -7.70 58.19 -19.45
CA GLY A 1071 -9.12 58.13 -19.06
C GLY A 1071 -9.63 59.15 -18.04
N PHE A 1072 -8.78 60.03 -17.51
CA PHE A 1072 -9.17 61.00 -16.48
C PHE A 1072 -8.75 62.44 -16.84
N GLU A 1073 -9.62 63.41 -16.57
CA GLU A 1073 -9.30 64.83 -16.60
C GLU A 1073 -8.77 65.26 -15.22
N LEU A 1074 -7.54 65.78 -15.18
CA LEU A 1074 -6.83 66.12 -13.95
C LEU A 1074 -6.96 67.62 -13.64
N SER A 1075 -7.31 67.96 -12.39
CA SER A 1075 -7.40 69.35 -11.91
C SER A 1075 -6.83 69.49 -10.51
N THR A 1076 -6.27 70.65 -10.15
CA THR A 1076 -5.80 70.93 -8.78
C THR A 1076 -6.99 71.04 -7.82
N CYS A 1077 -6.91 70.41 -6.64
CA CYS A 1077 -7.94 70.56 -5.61
C CYS A 1077 -8.11 72.05 -5.22
N PRO A 1078 -9.30 72.50 -4.78
CA PRO A 1078 -9.49 73.88 -4.36
C PRO A 1078 -8.49 74.29 -3.26
N ALA A 1079 -7.78 75.39 -3.49
CA ALA A 1079 -6.70 75.92 -2.63
C ALA A 1079 -5.33 75.21 -2.66
N SER A 1080 -5.08 74.25 -3.57
CA SER A 1080 -3.72 73.72 -3.83
C SER A 1080 -3.05 74.42 -5.03
N SER A 1081 -1.75 74.68 -4.95
CA SER A 1081 -0.92 75.21 -6.05
C SER A 1081 -0.10 74.11 -6.70
N THR A 1082 0.14 74.14 -8.02
CA THR A 1082 0.99 73.17 -8.76
C THR A 1082 2.48 73.18 -8.37
N SER A 1083 2.82 73.99 -7.37
CA SER A 1083 4.15 74.13 -6.81
C SER A 1083 4.10 74.29 -5.28
N VAL A 1084 5.13 73.82 -4.60
CA VAL A 1084 5.32 73.94 -3.15
C VAL A 1084 6.63 74.66 -2.88
N ASP A 1085 6.59 75.68 -2.02
CA ASP A 1085 7.79 76.34 -1.50
C ASP A 1085 8.25 75.65 -0.21
N LEU A 1086 9.51 75.21 -0.21
CA LEU A 1086 10.19 74.57 0.89
C LEU A 1086 11.23 75.51 1.48
N THR A 1087 11.32 75.54 2.81
CA THR A 1087 12.31 76.29 3.59
C THR A 1087 13.29 75.32 4.25
N ALA A 1088 14.44 75.81 4.74
CA ALA A 1088 15.45 74.96 5.39
C ALA A 1088 14.90 74.10 6.54
N GLY A 1089 13.86 74.57 7.25
CA GLY A 1089 13.21 73.82 8.33
C GLY A 1089 12.32 72.65 7.85
N ASP A 1090 11.84 72.70 6.60
CA ASP A 1090 10.98 71.65 6.03
C ASP A 1090 11.78 70.37 5.70
N PHE A 1091 13.11 70.44 5.64
CA PHE A 1091 13.99 69.30 5.40
C PHE A 1091 14.39 68.53 6.67
N GLN A 1092 13.99 69.01 7.86
CA GLN A 1092 14.29 68.34 9.13
C GLN A 1092 13.20 67.34 9.54
N PHE A 1093 11.91 67.69 9.42
CA PHE A 1093 10.76 66.77 9.56
C PHE A 1093 9.52 67.43 8.91
N GLY A 1094 8.97 66.85 7.85
CA GLY A 1094 7.69 67.29 7.28
C GLY A 1094 7.42 66.88 5.84
N TYR A 1095 6.19 66.44 5.57
CA TYR A 1095 5.66 66.25 4.21
C TYR A 1095 4.88 67.49 3.78
N LYS A 1096 5.18 68.04 2.60
CA LYS A 1096 4.39 69.09 1.97
C LYS A 1096 3.96 68.62 0.57
N GLY A 1097 2.65 68.46 0.38
CA GLY A 1097 2.07 67.92 -0.85
C GLY A 1097 1.32 68.96 -1.68
N VAL A 1098 1.19 68.68 -2.99
CA VAL A 1098 0.20 69.29 -3.87
C VAL A 1098 -0.84 68.23 -4.18
N LEU A 1099 -2.11 68.51 -3.87
CA LEU A 1099 -3.21 67.59 -4.15
C LEU A 1099 -3.83 67.88 -5.53
N PHE A 1100 -3.99 66.82 -6.31
CA PHE A 1100 -4.66 66.84 -7.62
C PHE A 1100 -5.85 65.89 -7.58
N ARG A 1101 -6.99 66.34 -8.10
CA ARG A 1101 -8.19 65.53 -8.34
C ARG A 1101 -8.15 64.95 -9.76
N ALA A 1102 -8.40 63.66 -9.88
CA ALA A 1102 -8.75 63.02 -11.15
C ALA A 1102 -10.26 62.85 -11.26
N MET A 1103 -10.87 63.30 -12.36
CA MET A 1103 -12.29 63.02 -12.68
C MET A 1103 -12.36 62.17 -13.96
N PRO A 1104 -13.15 61.07 -14.00
CA PRO A 1104 -13.35 60.32 -15.24
C PRO A 1104 -13.94 61.22 -16.32
N THR A 1105 -13.41 61.17 -17.55
CA THR A 1105 -13.97 61.97 -18.64
C THR A 1105 -15.36 61.44 -19.01
N GLY A 1106 -16.43 62.10 -18.54
CA GLY A 1106 -17.80 61.88 -19.03
C GLY A 1106 -18.91 61.65 -17.99
N GLU A 1107 -18.64 61.60 -16.69
CA GLU A 1107 -19.70 61.39 -15.68
C GLU A 1107 -19.80 62.53 -14.66
N THR A 1108 -21.02 63.01 -14.45
CA THR A 1108 -21.36 63.98 -13.42
C THR A 1108 -21.33 63.31 -12.06
N ALA A 1109 -20.47 63.83 -11.17
CA ALA A 1109 -20.38 63.44 -9.77
C ALA A 1109 -21.77 63.43 -9.07
N SER A 1110 -22.06 62.34 -8.37
CA SER A 1110 -23.08 62.23 -7.32
C SER A 1110 -22.47 61.42 -6.17
N PRO A 1111 -22.77 61.76 -4.92
CA PRO A 1111 -21.83 61.72 -3.79
C PRO A 1111 -21.52 60.34 -3.25
#